data_AF-B2JAV5-F1
#
_entry.id   AF-B2JAV5-F1
#
_cell.length_a   1.000
_cell.length_b   1.000
_cell.length_c   1.000
_cell.angle_alpha   90.00
_cell.angle_beta   90.00
_cell.angle_gamma   90.00
#
_symmetry.space_group_name_H-M   'P 1'
#
loop_
_entity.id
_entity.type
_entity.pdbx_description
1 polymer ?
#
loop_
_entity_poly.entity_id
_entity_poly.type
_entity_poly.pdbx_seq_one_letter_code
_entity_poly.pdbx_strand_id
1 'polypeptide(L)'
;MVQDISQKFTLWLKVSLLGLSLPLLLSSSIRAEECTPADIKAQIEKFKDAKTFKAANDTVVKCGEDAISSLAEALSNSDAATRTNAASALGKMGWIAQDAVPDIVETLGDGDENVRSSSVRALIAIGRSAQQQANTISELDLKGITKLQLIKRQIEKALAHLDAKPKEWANQKLLQQELRLTRNALQTKLNQLQDRIISRFIQWVIKNPGIFILLAVAAYLSIFSIRPLWLLSLNKVLPQTWKIPIINQEIAVKWLLFLNYKPRVLDTWVEKYIEPVKTEFLLKDIVKRDSGSHIPQPVEFKDKIKYPQLKNNDNSTEEALEHKELQKELKAEMQREQQFCVLIEGEGGAGKTSLACQIANWGIEGKLANHRILPVLIDRDLQDNEDLLQMIRKQLQDLTNTGNDDITQEFLIHLLYQRRVLVIIDHFSEMEKSTRNKILAAITENPIINALVFTSRVVGELKGLTRSTLKPMRVEGERISEFLGEYLKLCNYRNQFDDEAFYNACSRLNRMVGQRKITIMLAKLYADQMIATKYKAVDTELPENIPDLMLSYLNQLHPKAGSAQQLTVHQDLEIIAWKCLENTYSPTPISRITAEEALVRPGSNEIDSRLDYLQTTLNILLKIEPDKVKINLDPLAEYLAGLYLVQQYKDNAEAWQKLLNDIDEKSENLEKIKGFLLALWDCCEFKKNEFKIPDLVFQGLLKRANLDPKEIEAEQRKRRIKILINELYTPEVEFRIRAVIDLQTMGKDANPAIPRLRKLLENNSEIAKVRREVAKTLKQLGQQNRMIILQIDNGVESIRLAEHPPTEEIYLGDKVILEMVRIQGGTFLMGAPETEEYSMDSERPQHEVTVLPFFIGKYPVTQVQWLAVTSLPQVNRELDPDPSRFKGANLPIEKVSWYEAVEFCDRLSQHTGKTYRLPSEAEWEYACRAGTTTSFHFGETITSELANYDTSEVSGVGVKGRHQKETTPVGNFEVANAFGLYDMHGNVWEWCLDDWHDNYEGAPIDGSAWFNIYHKQAHFVLRGGSWYNNPKFCRSAYRSNNNDRGNHGNITGFRIVCEIKRIL
;
A
#
# COMPACT_ATOMS: atom_id res chain seq x y z
N MET A 1 46.62 38.59 -30.99
CA MET A 1 45.69 37.78 -31.83
C MET A 1 46.42 36.72 -32.65
N VAL A 2 47.48 37.06 -33.41
CA VAL A 2 48.31 36.08 -34.16
C VAL A 2 49.09 35.10 -33.24
N GLN A 3 49.54 35.54 -32.06
CA GLN A 3 50.24 34.68 -31.09
C GLN A 3 49.33 33.65 -30.38
N ASP A 4 48.06 33.97 -30.15
CA ASP A 4 47.10 33.08 -29.46
C ASP A 4 46.51 32.03 -30.44
N ILE A 5 46.35 32.43 -31.71
CA ILE A 5 46.04 31.52 -32.82
C ILE A 5 47.23 30.58 -33.09
N SER A 6 48.47 31.08 -33.03
CA SER A 6 49.68 30.26 -33.20
C SER A 6 49.83 29.17 -32.12
N GLN A 7 49.53 29.48 -30.85
CA GLN A 7 49.58 28.50 -29.76
C GLN A 7 48.48 27.42 -29.86
N LYS A 8 47.27 27.77 -30.32
CA LYS A 8 46.18 26.81 -30.51
C LYS A 8 46.33 26.00 -31.79
N PHE A 9 46.88 26.60 -32.85
CA PHE A 9 47.17 25.93 -34.12
C PHE A 9 48.34 24.95 -33.99
N THR A 10 49.36 25.25 -33.18
CA THR A 10 50.45 24.31 -32.86
C THR A 10 49.97 23.10 -32.03
N LEU A 11 48.94 23.26 -31.20
CA LEU A 11 48.30 22.13 -30.51
C LEU A 11 47.55 21.23 -31.51
N TRP A 12 46.85 21.83 -32.47
CA TRP A 12 46.12 21.12 -33.52
C TRP A 12 47.06 20.41 -34.52
N LEU A 13 48.18 21.05 -34.89
CA LEU A 13 49.23 20.46 -35.72
C LEU A 13 49.89 19.28 -35.01
N LYS A 14 50.16 19.38 -33.70
CA LYS A 14 50.72 18.29 -32.88
C LYS A 14 49.81 17.06 -32.84
N VAL A 15 48.49 17.26 -32.67
CA VAL A 15 47.50 16.17 -32.66
C VAL A 15 47.32 15.54 -34.05
N SER A 16 47.41 16.35 -35.11
CA SER A 16 47.29 15.88 -36.50
C SER A 16 48.54 15.14 -37.00
N LEU A 17 49.74 15.58 -36.58
CA LEU A 17 51.03 14.91 -36.89
C LEU A 17 51.21 13.60 -36.11
N LEU A 18 50.69 13.50 -34.89
CA LEU A 18 50.68 12.26 -34.09
C LEU A 18 49.91 11.12 -34.77
N GLY A 19 48.93 11.43 -35.63
CA GLY A 19 48.22 10.43 -36.43
C GLY A 19 48.97 9.96 -37.69
N LEU A 20 50.08 10.62 -38.07
CA LEU A 20 50.80 10.37 -39.32
C LEU A 20 52.25 9.85 -39.12
N SER A 21 52.74 9.73 -37.89
CA SER A 21 54.13 9.34 -37.60
C SER A 21 54.28 7.91 -37.08
N LEU A 22 53.74 6.92 -37.81
CA LEU A 22 53.87 5.50 -37.48
C LEU A 22 54.41 4.66 -38.66
N PRO A 23 55.44 5.15 -39.39
CA PRO A 23 56.52 4.23 -39.75
C PRO A 23 57.84 4.98 -40.03
N LEU A 24 58.75 5.12 -39.06
CA LEU A 24 60.17 5.46 -39.29
C LEU A 24 60.94 5.39 -37.96
N LEU A 25 61.13 4.18 -37.46
CA LEU A 25 62.10 3.86 -36.41
C LEU A 25 62.89 2.62 -36.86
N LEU A 26 63.74 2.78 -37.88
CA LEU A 26 64.81 1.84 -38.20
C LEU A 26 66.02 2.60 -38.76
N SER A 27 67.20 2.09 -38.40
CA SER A 27 68.59 2.52 -38.72
C SER A 27 69.13 3.70 -37.90
N SER A 28 70.36 3.68 -37.42
CA SER A 28 71.38 2.63 -37.28
C SER A 28 72.46 3.20 -36.37
N SER A 29 72.97 2.38 -35.46
CA SER A 29 74.15 2.64 -34.64
C SER A 29 75.39 2.92 -35.50
N ILE A 30 76.20 3.90 -35.10
CA ILE A 30 77.61 3.96 -35.48
C ILE A 30 78.44 4.08 -34.21
N ARG A 31 79.28 3.06 -34.03
CA ARG A 31 80.32 2.88 -33.01
C ARG A 31 81.50 3.81 -33.31
N ALA A 32 82.11 4.39 -32.28
CA ALA A 32 83.49 4.87 -32.32
C ALA A 32 84.16 4.60 -30.95
N GLU A 33 85.34 3.98 -31.01
CA GLU A 33 86.34 3.61 -29.99
C GLU A 33 86.04 3.83 -28.49
N GLU A 34 86.02 2.70 -27.77
CA GLU A 34 85.69 2.55 -26.35
C GLU A 34 86.75 3.19 -25.42
N CYS A 35 86.40 4.29 -24.75
CA CYS A 35 87.00 4.60 -23.46
C CYS A 35 86.31 3.75 -22.39
N THR A 36 87.03 2.88 -21.68
CA THR A 36 86.40 2.07 -20.63
C THR A 36 86.04 2.95 -19.42
N PRO A 37 84.87 2.73 -18.77
CA PRO A 37 84.47 3.50 -17.59
C PRO A 37 85.50 3.45 -16.45
N ALA A 38 86.28 2.36 -16.35
CA ALA A 38 87.36 2.20 -15.39
C ALA A 38 88.53 3.16 -15.65
N ASP A 39 88.94 3.32 -16.92
CA ASP A 39 90.00 4.24 -17.31
C ASP A 39 89.58 5.71 -17.11
N ILE A 40 88.32 6.03 -17.42
CA ILE A 40 87.76 7.37 -17.21
C ILE A 40 87.77 7.73 -15.71
N LYS A 41 87.34 6.82 -14.83
CA LYS A 41 87.39 7.03 -13.37
C LYS A 41 88.83 7.18 -12.86
N ALA A 42 89.77 6.38 -13.36
CA ALA A 42 91.19 6.49 -12.99
C ALA A 42 91.82 7.84 -13.40
N GLN A 43 91.36 8.45 -14.51
CA GLN A 43 91.81 9.81 -14.89
C GLN A 43 91.10 10.89 -14.06
N ILE A 44 89.83 10.69 -13.69
CA ILE A 44 89.09 11.61 -12.79
C ILE A 44 89.73 11.66 -11.40
N GLU A 45 90.27 10.55 -10.87
CA GLU A 45 91.00 10.56 -9.60
C GLU A 45 92.23 11.50 -9.61
N LYS A 46 92.84 11.69 -10.78
CA LYS A 46 93.98 12.62 -10.96
C LYS A 46 93.56 14.08 -10.99
N PHE A 47 92.25 14.38 -10.98
CA PHE A 47 91.76 15.77 -10.91
C PHE A 47 92.05 16.45 -9.57
N LYS A 48 92.48 15.68 -8.56
CA LYS A 48 92.91 16.20 -7.25
C LYS A 48 94.24 16.97 -7.31
N ASP A 49 95.10 16.70 -8.29
CA ASP A 49 96.44 17.30 -8.40
C ASP A 49 96.56 18.26 -9.60
N ALA A 50 96.95 19.51 -9.31
CA ALA A 50 97.11 20.57 -10.31
C ALA A 50 98.17 20.27 -11.39
N LYS A 51 99.19 19.45 -11.09
CA LYS A 51 100.24 19.09 -12.06
C LYS A 51 99.76 18.07 -13.10
N THR A 52 98.89 17.15 -12.70
CA THR A 52 98.40 16.05 -13.55
C THR A 52 97.03 16.34 -14.18
N PHE A 53 96.27 17.31 -13.64
CA PHE A 53 94.96 17.71 -14.13
C PHE A 53 94.93 18.03 -15.62
N LYS A 54 95.87 18.82 -16.16
CA LYS A 54 95.80 19.26 -17.57
C LYS A 54 95.84 18.06 -18.53
N ALA A 55 96.75 17.12 -18.29
CA ALA A 55 96.87 15.90 -19.08
C ALA A 55 95.66 14.96 -18.89
N ALA A 56 95.19 14.79 -17.66
CA ALA A 56 94.01 13.97 -17.36
C ALA A 56 92.73 14.54 -17.99
N ASN A 57 92.49 15.84 -17.88
CA ASN A 57 91.35 16.54 -18.46
C ASN A 57 91.34 16.44 -19.99
N ASP A 58 92.48 16.66 -20.65
CA ASP A 58 92.57 16.56 -22.10
C ASP A 58 92.38 15.10 -22.59
N THR A 59 92.65 14.10 -21.73
CA THR A 59 92.37 12.68 -22.02
C THR A 59 90.88 12.36 -21.87
N VAL A 60 90.24 12.83 -20.80
CA VAL A 60 88.81 12.60 -20.54
C VAL A 60 87.92 13.34 -21.56
N VAL A 61 88.28 14.57 -21.96
CA VAL A 61 87.54 15.32 -22.98
C VAL A 61 87.58 14.62 -24.35
N LYS A 62 88.66 13.88 -24.67
CA LYS A 62 88.77 13.08 -25.92
C LYS A 62 87.83 11.87 -25.94
N CYS A 63 87.40 11.37 -24.78
CA CYS A 63 86.49 10.23 -24.69
C CYS A 63 85.03 10.55 -25.06
N GLY A 64 84.68 11.82 -25.34
CA GLY A 64 83.36 12.16 -25.87
C GLY A 64 82.19 11.74 -24.98
N GLU A 65 81.10 11.23 -25.57
CA GLU A 65 79.85 10.92 -24.86
C GLU A 65 80.03 9.94 -23.69
N ASP A 66 80.97 8.99 -23.80
CA ASP A 66 81.23 7.95 -22.79
C ASP A 66 81.72 8.51 -21.44
N ALA A 67 82.34 9.70 -21.45
CA ALA A 67 82.85 10.35 -20.23
C ALA A 67 81.79 11.18 -19.48
N ILE A 68 80.65 11.51 -20.10
CA ILE A 68 79.68 12.46 -19.55
C ILE A 68 79.11 11.95 -18.22
N SER A 69 78.66 10.69 -18.16
CA SER A 69 78.05 10.14 -16.94
C SER A 69 79.04 10.05 -15.78
N SER A 70 80.31 9.71 -16.06
CA SER A 70 81.35 9.63 -15.03
C SER A 70 81.79 11.02 -14.55
N LEU A 71 81.81 12.02 -15.44
CA LEU A 71 82.06 13.41 -15.08
C LEU A 71 80.90 14.02 -14.30
N ALA A 72 79.65 13.70 -14.63
CA ALA A 72 78.48 14.11 -13.87
C ALA A 72 78.51 13.52 -12.45
N GLU A 73 78.87 12.24 -12.29
CA GLU A 73 79.08 11.62 -10.96
C GLU A 73 80.20 12.34 -10.17
N ALA A 74 81.27 12.75 -10.85
CA ALA A 74 82.39 13.46 -10.23
C ALA A 74 82.05 14.88 -9.74
N LEU A 75 80.93 15.47 -10.20
CA LEU A 75 80.41 16.73 -9.68
C LEU A 75 79.91 16.63 -8.24
N SER A 76 79.65 15.41 -7.73
CA SER A 76 79.27 15.16 -6.34
C SER A 76 80.41 14.58 -5.49
N ASN A 77 81.65 14.59 -5.97
CA ASN A 77 82.81 14.06 -5.25
C ASN A 77 83.08 14.82 -3.95
N SER A 78 83.64 14.17 -2.93
CA SER A 78 83.98 14.84 -1.66
C SER A 78 85.06 15.92 -1.80
N ASP A 79 85.95 15.81 -2.79
CA ASP A 79 87.04 16.76 -3.02
C ASP A 79 86.63 17.95 -3.92
N ALA A 80 86.85 19.18 -3.43
CA ALA A 80 86.45 20.41 -4.13
C ALA A 80 87.25 20.67 -5.42
N ALA A 81 88.52 20.26 -5.48
CA ALA A 81 89.33 20.37 -6.69
C ALA A 81 88.80 19.44 -7.79
N THR A 82 88.42 18.22 -7.44
CA THR A 82 87.79 17.24 -8.34
C THR A 82 86.47 17.76 -8.90
N ARG A 83 85.58 18.34 -8.07
CA ARG A 83 84.31 18.94 -8.53
C ARG A 83 84.54 20.14 -9.48
N THR A 84 85.48 21.03 -9.13
CA THR A 84 85.83 22.19 -9.96
C THR A 84 86.34 21.77 -11.34
N ASN A 85 87.18 20.75 -11.35
CA ASN A 85 87.83 20.21 -12.54
C ASN A 85 86.88 19.38 -13.41
N ALA A 86 85.93 18.65 -12.80
CA ALA A 86 84.85 17.96 -13.50
C ALA A 86 83.92 18.93 -14.24
N ALA A 87 83.50 20.03 -13.58
CA ALA A 87 82.72 21.08 -14.23
C ALA A 87 83.49 21.71 -15.41
N SER A 88 84.79 21.97 -15.25
CA SER A 88 85.65 22.50 -16.31
C SER A 88 85.77 21.54 -17.52
N ALA A 89 85.90 20.24 -17.26
CA ALA A 89 85.94 19.20 -18.29
C ALA A 89 84.63 19.15 -19.09
N LEU A 90 83.48 19.13 -18.41
CA LEU A 90 82.16 19.16 -19.05
C LEU A 90 81.96 20.44 -19.89
N GLY A 91 82.45 21.58 -19.41
CA GLY A 91 82.44 22.83 -20.15
C GLY A 91 83.22 22.77 -21.47
N LYS A 92 84.40 22.14 -21.47
CA LYS A 92 85.22 21.96 -22.67
C LYS A 92 84.58 21.03 -23.72
N MET A 93 83.74 20.09 -23.29
CA MET A 93 83.04 19.16 -24.18
C MET A 93 81.89 19.82 -24.96
N GLY A 94 81.40 20.99 -24.53
CA GLY A 94 80.41 21.77 -25.27
C GLY A 94 79.06 21.06 -25.44
N TRP A 95 78.49 21.10 -26.64
CA TRP A 95 77.17 20.51 -26.95
C TRP A 95 77.05 19.01 -26.61
N ILE A 96 78.16 18.27 -26.68
CA ILE A 96 78.18 16.84 -26.39
C ILE A 96 77.78 16.59 -24.93
N ALA A 97 78.20 17.45 -23.99
CA ALA A 97 77.86 17.37 -22.56
C ALA A 97 76.45 17.89 -22.19
N GLN A 98 75.55 18.03 -23.17
CA GLN A 98 74.18 18.55 -22.94
C GLN A 98 73.37 17.78 -21.89
N ASP A 99 73.59 16.47 -21.76
CA ASP A 99 72.82 15.62 -20.84
C ASP A 99 73.25 15.78 -19.38
N ALA A 100 74.46 16.30 -19.12
CA ALA A 100 74.96 16.63 -17.78
C ALA A 100 74.68 18.09 -17.36
N VAL A 101 74.04 18.90 -18.22
CA VAL A 101 73.68 20.29 -17.90
C VAL A 101 72.84 20.40 -16.62
N PRO A 102 71.84 19.53 -16.34
CA PRO A 102 71.11 19.58 -15.07
C PRO A 102 72.00 19.42 -13.84
N ASP A 103 72.96 18.49 -13.89
CA ASP A 103 73.89 18.21 -12.78
C ASP A 103 74.83 19.41 -12.53
N ILE A 104 75.27 20.09 -13.59
CA ILE A 104 76.06 21.34 -13.50
C ILE A 104 75.23 22.50 -12.91
N VAL A 105 73.92 22.52 -13.12
CA VAL A 105 73.05 23.54 -12.50
C VAL A 105 72.90 23.30 -11.00
N GLU A 106 72.91 22.05 -10.55
CA GLU A 106 72.85 21.71 -9.12
C GLU A 106 74.11 22.12 -8.36
N THR A 107 75.29 22.00 -8.98
CA THR A 107 76.58 22.42 -8.39
C THR A 107 76.73 23.93 -8.22
N LEU A 108 75.77 24.73 -8.68
CA LEU A 108 75.69 26.15 -8.32
C LEU A 108 75.41 26.36 -6.82
N GLY A 109 74.86 25.36 -6.14
CA GLY A 109 74.64 25.37 -4.69
C GLY A 109 75.84 24.94 -3.84
N ASP A 110 77.00 24.64 -4.44
CA ASP A 110 78.18 24.12 -3.72
C ASP A 110 78.75 25.12 -2.71
N GLY A 111 79.31 24.62 -1.60
CA GLY A 111 79.94 25.45 -0.57
C GLY A 111 81.22 26.17 -1.05
N ASP A 112 81.93 25.60 -2.03
CA ASP A 112 83.19 26.14 -2.55
C ASP A 112 82.98 27.15 -3.70
N GLU A 113 83.62 28.34 -3.60
CA GLU A 113 83.48 29.41 -4.59
C GLU A 113 84.07 29.06 -5.97
N ASN A 114 85.13 28.24 -6.02
CA ASN A 114 85.77 27.83 -7.27
C ASN A 114 84.89 26.83 -8.03
N VAL A 115 84.24 25.90 -7.31
CA VAL A 115 83.29 24.94 -7.91
C VAL A 115 82.11 25.69 -8.52
N ARG A 116 81.54 26.65 -7.77
CA ARG A 116 80.47 27.53 -8.23
C ARG A 116 80.85 28.32 -9.48
N SER A 117 82.03 28.95 -9.49
CA SER A 117 82.51 29.73 -10.64
C SER A 117 82.80 28.87 -11.88
N SER A 118 83.36 27.67 -11.68
CA SER A 118 83.64 26.72 -12.76
C SER A 118 82.37 26.20 -13.42
N SER A 119 81.34 25.91 -12.62
CA SER A 119 80.02 25.47 -13.08
C SER A 119 79.33 26.51 -13.97
N VAL A 120 79.39 27.80 -13.60
CA VAL A 120 78.88 28.89 -14.44
C VAL A 120 79.64 29.00 -15.77
N ARG A 121 80.98 28.88 -15.75
CA ARG A 121 81.80 28.89 -16.97
C ARG A 121 81.48 27.71 -17.88
N ALA A 122 81.23 26.54 -17.31
CA ALA A 122 80.83 25.34 -18.05
C ALA A 122 79.49 25.53 -18.77
N LEU A 123 78.48 26.08 -18.09
CA LEU A 123 77.17 26.39 -18.69
C LEU A 123 77.28 27.41 -19.85
N ILE A 124 78.15 28.42 -19.72
CA ILE A 124 78.41 29.38 -20.80
C ILE A 124 79.05 28.69 -22.01
N ALA A 125 80.05 27.83 -21.78
CA ALA A 125 80.74 27.11 -22.86
C ALA A 125 79.79 26.14 -23.59
N ILE A 126 78.99 25.37 -22.85
CA ILE A 126 77.97 24.47 -23.40
C ILE A 126 76.91 25.27 -24.17
N GLY A 127 76.42 26.38 -23.62
CA GLY A 127 75.43 27.22 -24.28
C GLY A 127 75.94 27.87 -25.58
N ARG A 128 77.21 28.29 -25.64
CA ARG A 128 77.84 28.81 -26.86
C ARG A 128 78.03 27.72 -27.92
N SER A 129 78.45 26.53 -27.51
CA SER A 129 78.56 25.37 -28.41
C SER A 129 77.18 24.95 -28.95
N ALA A 130 76.15 24.93 -28.09
CA ALA A 130 74.76 24.69 -28.50
C ALA A 130 74.25 25.70 -29.53
N GLN A 131 74.63 26.98 -29.38
CA GLN A 131 74.29 28.02 -30.35
C GLN A 131 74.95 27.77 -31.73
N GLN A 132 76.17 27.26 -31.77
CA GLN A 132 76.84 26.90 -33.03
C GLN A 132 76.17 25.69 -33.67
N GLN A 133 75.86 24.66 -32.88
CA GLN A 133 75.13 23.47 -33.34
C GLN A 133 73.71 23.81 -33.85
N ALA A 134 73.06 24.83 -33.29
CA ALA A 134 71.77 25.30 -33.78
C ALA A 134 71.78 25.76 -35.25
N ASN A 135 72.95 26.08 -35.83
CA ASN A 135 73.06 26.42 -37.25
C ASN A 135 73.13 25.19 -38.17
N THR A 136 73.45 24.00 -37.64
CA THR A 136 73.51 22.74 -38.40
C THR A 136 72.23 21.91 -38.28
N ILE A 137 71.38 22.21 -37.29
CA ILE A 137 70.08 21.55 -37.08
C ILE A 137 69.10 21.95 -38.18
N SER A 138 68.56 20.93 -38.87
CA SER A 138 67.51 21.10 -39.88
C SER A 138 66.16 21.46 -39.23
N GLU A 139 65.31 22.18 -39.96
CA GLU A 139 63.95 22.56 -39.55
C GLU A 139 63.05 21.35 -39.22
N LEU A 140 63.41 20.16 -39.69
CA LEU A 140 62.67 18.92 -39.48
C LEU A 140 63.25 18.05 -38.34
N ASP A 141 64.41 18.43 -37.77
CA ASP A 141 65.02 17.69 -36.65
C ASP A 141 64.41 18.15 -35.31
N LEU A 142 63.21 17.64 -35.05
CA LEU A 142 62.45 17.89 -33.82
C LEU A 142 63.24 17.52 -32.55
N LYS A 143 64.09 16.49 -32.61
CA LYS A 143 64.92 16.07 -31.47
C LYS A 143 65.96 17.14 -31.16
N GLY A 144 66.68 17.64 -32.17
CA GLY A 144 67.64 18.75 -32.01
C GLY A 144 67.01 20.03 -31.44
N ILE A 145 65.81 20.38 -31.91
CA ILE A 145 65.08 21.57 -31.42
C ILE A 145 64.66 21.41 -29.96
N THR A 146 64.15 20.24 -29.56
CA THR A 146 63.79 19.98 -28.15
C THR A 146 65.00 20.02 -27.21
N LYS A 147 66.15 19.53 -27.66
CA LYS A 147 67.42 19.60 -26.90
C LYS A 147 67.88 21.04 -26.68
N LEU A 148 67.82 21.89 -27.70
CA LEU A 148 68.10 23.33 -27.57
C LEU A 148 67.16 24.03 -26.58
N GLN A 149 65.86 23.66 -26.59
CA GLN A 149 64.88 24.20 -25.63
C GLN A 149 65.20 23.77 -24.19
N LEU A 150 65.64 22.52 -24.01
CA LEU A 150 66.02 22.00 -22.69
C LEU A 150 67.22 22.76 -22.12
N ILE A 151 68.30 22.93 -22.91
CA ILE A 151 69.50 23.67 -22.48
C ILE A 151 69.13 25.11 -22.11
N LYS A 152 68.33 25.78 -22.94
CA LYS A 152 67.86 27.14 -22.64
C LYS A 152 67.13 27.20 -21.29
N ARG A 153 66.21 26.26 -21.04
CA ARG A 153 65.45 26.18 -19.78
C ARG A 153 66.36 25.95 -18.57
N GLN A 154 67.40 25.13 -18.71
CA GLN A 154 68.35 24.91 -17.62
C GLN A 154 69.23 26.14 -17.35
N ILE A 155 69.62 26.89 -18.39
CA ILE A 155 70.31 28.17 -18.22
C ILE A 155 69.41 29.21 -17.52
N GLU A 156 68.10 29.23 -17.84
CA GLU A 156 67.14 30.09 -17.13
C GLU A 156 67.01 29.73 -15.64
N LYS A 157 67.01 28.42 -15.32
CA LYS A 157 67.05 27.96 -13.91
C LYS A 157 68.35 28.36 -13.21
N ALA A 158 69.50 28.23 -13.87
CA ALA A 158 70.78 28.67 -13.34
C ALA A 158 70.79 30.17 -13.04
N LEU A 159 70.27 31.00 -13.96
CA LEU A 159 70.12 32.44 -13.77
C LEU A 159 69.20 32.77 -12.58
N ALA A 160 68.08 32.06 -12.43
CA ALA A 160 67.20 32.23 -11.28
C ALA A 160 67.88 31.88 -9.94
N HIS A 161 68.71 30.83 -9.91
CA HIS A 161 69.47 30.46 -8.72
C HIS A 161 70.51 31.52 -8.34
N LEU A 162 71.19 32.09 -9.35
CA LEU A 162 72.16 33.17 -9.18
C LEU A 162 71.51 34.47 -8.70
N ASP A 163 70.33 34.81 -9.24
CA ASP A 163 69.57 36.02 -8.88
C ASP A 163 68.98 35.93 -7.45
N ALA A 164 68.72 34.71 -6.95
CA ALA A 164 68.17 34.50 -5.61
C ALA A 164 69.16 34.76 -4.47
N LYS A 165 70.48 34.69 -4.72
CA LYS A 165 71.54 34.86 -3.69
C LYS A 165 72.56 35.96 -4.04
N PRO A 166 72.15 37.23 -4.15
CA PRO A 166 73.01 38.29 -4.69
C PRO A 166 74.28 38.59 -3.88
N LYS A 167 74.31 38.28 -2.57
CA LYS A 167 75.47 38.49 -1.70
C LYS A 167 76.59 37.47 -1.92
N GLU A 168 76.25 36.21 -2.20
CA GLU A 168 77.24 35.12 -2.41
C GLU A 168 77.97 35.23 -3.77
N TRP A 169 77.40 35.98 -4.72
CA TRP A 169 77.88 36.07 -6.11
C TRP A 169 78.31 37.49 -6.51
N ALA A 170 78.47 38.40 -5.54
CA ALA A 170 78.77 39.81 -5.78
C ALA A 170 80.05 40.04 -6.62
N ASN A 171 81.03 39.15 -6.51
CA ASN A 171 82.32 39.21 -7.22
C ASN A 171 82.28 38.61 -8.65
N GLN A 172 81.15 38.05 -9.11
CA GLN A 172 81.05 37.32 -10.39
C GLN A 172 80.06 37.93 -11.40
N LYS A 173 79.79 39.24 -11.31
CA LYS A 173 78.84 39.97 -12.18
C LYS A 173 79.08 39.77 -13.69
N LEU A 174 80.35 39.68 -14.11
CA LEU A 174 80.72 39.46 -15.51
C LEU A 174 80.21 38.12 -16.04
N LEU A 175 80.35 37.05 -15.25
CA LEU A 175 79.90 35.69 -15.61
C LEU A 175 78.36 35.61 -15.70
N GLN A 176 77.65 36.29 -14.79
CA GLN A 176 76.18 36.38 -14.84
C GLN A 176 75.70 37.07 -16.12
N GLN A 177 76.38 38.14 -16.55
CA GLN A 177 76.05 38.86 -17.78
C GLN A 177 76.30 38.00 -19.03
N GLU A 178 77.42 37.28 -19.09
CA GLU A 178 77.73 36.37 -20.20
C GLU A 178 76.72 35.21 -20.32
N LEU A 179 76.26 34.66 -19.21
CA LEU A 179 75.24 33.61 -19.20
C LEU A 179 73.89 34.13 -19.70
N ARG A 180 73.50 35.36 -19.31
CA ARG A 180 72.29 36.04 -19.81
C ARG A 180 72.34 36.28 -21.32
N LEU A 181 73.49 36.67 -21.87
CA LEU A 181 73.70 36.86 -23.31
C LEU A 181 73.56 35.53 -24.07
N THR A 182 74.15 34.46 -23.54
CA THR A 182 74.08 33.12 -24.14
C THR A 182 72.63 32.62 -24.26
N ARG A 183 71.82 32.82 -23.21
CA ARG A 183 70.38 32.49 -23.23
C ARG A 183 69.57 33.30 -24.24
N ASN A 184 69.86 34.60 -24.39
CA ASN A 184 69.20 35.44 -25.41
C ASN A 184 69.54 35.00 -26.84
N ALA A 185 70.80 34.63 -27.07
CA ALA A 185 71.26 34.18 -28.37
C ALA A 185 70.60 32.85 -28.78
N LEU A 186 70.49 31.90 -27.83
CA LEU A 186 69.75 30.65 -28.01
C LEU A 186 68.26 30.89 -28.32
N GLN A 187 67.59 31.80 -27.59
CA GLN A 187 66.19 32.15 -27.85
C GLN A 187 65.98 32.70 -29.26
N THR A 188 66.88 33.57 -29.73
CA THR A 188 66.77 34.20 -31.05
C THR A 188 66.85 33.14 -32.16
N LYS A 189 67.73 32.15 -32.02
CA LYS A 189 67.84 31.04 -32.98
C LYS A 189 66.63 30.13 -32.96
N LEU A 190 66.07 29.85 -31.78
CA LEU A 190 64.86 29.05 -31.63
C LEU A 190 63.64 29.70 -32.32
N ASN A 191 63.51 31.03 -32.21
CA ASN A 191 62.49 31.78 -32.91
C ASN A 191 62.68 31.72 -34.44
N GLN A 192 63.92 31.89 -34.94
CA GLN A 192 64.22 31.80 -36.38
C GLN A 192 63.84 30.43 -36.98
N LEU A 193 64.07 29.33 -36.25
CA LEU A 193 63.69 27.99 -36.71
C LEU A 193 62.16 27.80 -36.72
N GLN A 194 61.43 28.37 -35.75
CA GLN A 194 59.96 28.28 -35.70
C GLN A 194 59.27 29.11 -36.80
N ASP A 195 59.75 30.32 -37.08
CA ASP A 195 59.15 31.20 -38.09
C ASP A 195 59.26 30.62 -39.51
N ARG A 196 60.36 29.93 -39.83
CA ARG A 196 60.54 29.28 -41.14
C ARG A 196 59.56 28.14 -41.38
N ILE A 197 59.30 27.32 -40.36
CA ILE A 197 58.33 26.21 -40.44
C ILE A 197 56.92 26.73 -40.75
N ILE A 198 56.52 27.81 -40.07
CA ILE A 198 55.20 28.44 -40.25
C ILE A 198 55.08 28.99 -41.69
N SER A 199 56.12 29.66 -42.20
CA SER A 199 56.09 30.25 -43.55
C SER A 199 55.92 29.22 -44.68
N ARG A 200 56.58 28.05 -44.58
CA ARG A 200 56.47 26.97 -45.57
C ARG A 200 55.11 26.28 -45.53
N PHE A 201 54.56 26.09 -44.34
CA PHE A 201 53.22 25.54 -44.19
C PHE A 201 52.17 26.42 -44.86
N ILE A 202 52.24 27.75 -44.66
CA ILE A 202 51.36 28.71 -45.32
C ILE A 202 51.49 28.64 -46.84
N GLN A 203 52.72 28.59 -47.37
CA GLN A 203 52.98 28.43 -48.81
C GLN A 203 52.39 27.12 -49.38
N TRP A 204 52.48 26.02 -48.64
CA TRP A 204 51.92 24.74 -49.05
C TRP A 204 50.38 24.75 -49.11
N VAL A 205 49.72 25.37 -48.12
CA VAL A 205 48.25 25.53 -48.09
C VAL A 205 47.77 26.37 -49.28
N ILE A 206 48.49 27.44 -49.62
CA ILE A 206 48.18 28.29 -50.78
C ILE A 206 48.28 27.51 -52.09
N LYS A 207 49.29 26.64 -52.21
CA LYS A 207 49.54 25.86 -53.44
C LYS A 207 48.57 24.69 -53.61
N ASN A 208 47.94 24.20 -52.53
CA ASN A 208 47.07 23.02 -52.55
C ASN A 208 45.76 23.24 -51.77
N PRO A 209 44.91 24.22 -52.15
CA PRO A 209 43.71 24.57 -51.38
C PRO A 209 42.70 23.43 -51.32
N GLY A 210 42.54 22.65 -52.39
CA GLY A 210 41.62 21.50 -52.43
C GLY A 210 42.02 20.38 -51.46
N ILE A 211 43.32 20.04 -51.37
CA ILE A 211 43.84 19.02 -50.46
C ILE A 211 43.69 19.48 -49.00
N PHE A 212 43.93 20.76 -48.73
CA PHE A 212 43.74 21.32 -47.39
C PHE A 212 42.27 21.29 -46.96
N ILE A 213 41.32 21.65 -47.85
CA ILE A 213 39.89 21.54 -47.56
C ILE A 213 39.51 20.08 -47.30
N LEU A 214 40.01 19.14 -48.10
CA LEU A 214 39.71 17.71 -47.95
C LEU A 214 40.27 17.15 -46.63
N LEU A 215 41.49 17.54 -46.24
CA LEU A 215 42.07 17.20 -44.95
C LEU A 215 41.34 17.87 -43.77
N ALA A 216 40.88 19.11 -43.92
CA ALA A 216 40.10 19.81 -42.90
C ALA A 216 38.71 19.18 -42.72
N VAL A 217 38.04 18.78 -43.80
CA VAL A 217 36.79 18.02 -43.75
C VAL A 217 37.02 16.64 -43.15
N ALA A 218 38.07 15.93 -43.54
CA ALA A 218 38.44 14.64 -42.95
C ALA A 218 38.74 14.77 -41.45
N ALA A 219 39.48 15.79 -41.02
CA ALA A 219 39.73 16.09 -39.62
C ALA A 219 38.44 16.44 -38.87
N TYR A 220 37.54 17.22 -39.46
CA TYR A 220 36.24 17.57 -38.89
C TYR A 220 35.33 16.34 -38.72
N LEU A 221 35.30 15.44 -39.71
CA LEU A 221 34.61 14.14 -39.62
C LEU A 221 35.27 13.17 -38.64
N SER A 222 36.60 13.27 -38.46
CA SER A 222 37.35 12.50 -37.48
C SER A 222 37.04 12.97 -36.06
N ILE A 223 36.93 14.28 -35.82
CA ILE A 223 36.45 14.85 -34.54
C ILE A 223 35.02 14.39 -34.24
N PHE A 224 34.14 14.40 -35.24
CA PHE A 224 32.77 13.86 -35.13
C PHE A 224 32.76 12.38 -34.68
N SER A 225 33.75 11.58 -35.10
CA SER A 225 33.83 10.15 -34.77
C SER A 225 34.49 9.87 -33.41
N ILE A 226 35.45 10.70 -32.98
CA ILE A 226 36.25 10.45 -31.77
C ILE A 226 35.69 11.18 -30.54
N ARG A 227 35.20 12.42 -30.69
CA ARG A 227 34.64 13.24 -29.58
C ARG A 227 33.45 14.11 -30.04
N PRO A 228 32.23 13.56 -30.12
CA PRO A 228 31.05 14.25 -30.66
C PRO A 228 30.69 15.54 -29.92
N LEU A 229 30.88 15.58 -28.59
CA LEU A 229 30.52 16.73 -27.75
C LEU A 229 31.34 17.99 -28.02
N TRP A 230 32.52 17.86 -28.62
CA TRP A 230 33.33 19.02 -29.03
C TRP A 230 32.62 19.85 -30.11
N LEU A 231 31.68 19.28 -30.86
CA LEU A 231 30.90 20.02 -31.86
C LEU A 231 29.99 21.07 -31.22
N LEU A 232 29.47 20.82 -30.02
CA LEU A 232 28.64 21.80 -29.29
C LEU A 232 29.45 23.00 -28.81
N SER A 233 30.74 22.80 -28.48
CA SER A 233 31.63 23.90 -28.08
C SER A 233 32.22 24.66 -29.27
N LEU A 234 32.15 24.13 -30.50
CA LEU A 234 32.62 24.82 -31.71
C LEU A 234 31.90 26.16 -31.93
N ASN A 235 30.63 26.28 -31.55
CA ASN A 235 29.90 27.55 -31.66
C ASN A 235 30.48 28.65 -30.74
N LYS A 236 31.12 28.27 -29.62
CA LYS A 236 31.80 29.20 -28.71
C LYS A 236 33.20 29.59 -29.20
N VAL A 237 33.80 28.82 -30.10
CA VAL A 237 35.21 28.95 -30.52
C VAL A 237 35.35 29.47 -31.96
N LEU A 238 34.40 29.21 -32.85
CA LEU A 238 34.46 29.62 -34.25
C LEU A 238 34.02 31.10 -34.40
N PRO A 239 34.81 31.95 -35.09
CA PRO A 239 34.38 33.30 -35.42
C PRO A 239 33.19 33.25 -36.41
N GLN A 240 32.28 34.24 -36.33
CA GLN A 240 31.09 34.28 -37.20
C GLN A 240 31.45 34.31 -38.70
N THR A 241 32.49 35.04 -39.05
CA THR A 241 33.06 35.11 -40.40
C THR A 241 34.57 34.94 -40.32
N TRP A 242 35.13 34.20 -41.29
CA TRP A 242 36.58 34.08 -41.44
C TRP A 242 37.01 34.79 -42.72
N LYS A 243 37.86 35.81 -42.58
CA LYS A 243 38.52 36.47 -43.71
C LYS A 243 39.69 35.63 -44.16
N ILE A 244 39.62 35.11 -45.39
CA ILE A 244 40.77 34.46 -46.02
C ILE A 244 41.78 35.57 -46.40
N PRO A 245 43.00 35.59 -45.84
CA PRO A 245 43.92 36.74 -45.95
C PRO A 245 44.38 37.11 -47.38
N ILE A 246 44.10 36.25 -48.37
CA ILE A 246 44.68 36.34 -49.71
C ILE A 246 43.62 36.71 -50.77
N ILE A 247 42.36 36.36 -50.52
CA ILE A 247 41.24 36.57 -51.46
C ILE A 247 40.28 37.66 -50.96
N ASN A 248 40.52 38.18 -49.75
CA ASN A 248 39.72 39.19 -49.06
C ASN A 248 38.20 38.88 -49.03
N GLN A 249 37.86 37.60 -49.12
CA GLN A 249 36.50 37.09 -49.14
C GLN A 249 36.13 36.60 -47.74
N GLU A 250 34.97 37.04 -47.25
CA GLU A 250 34.41 36.59 -45.98
C GLU A 250 33.62 35.30 -46.19
N ILE A 251 34.05 34.21 -45.55
CA ILE A 251 33.28 32.96 -45.54
C ILE A 251 32.59 32.84 -44.18
N ALA A 252 31.27 32.68 -44.20
CA ALA A 252 30.49 32.42 -43.00
C ALA A 252 30.78 30.99 -42.50
N VAL A 253 31.49 30.85 -41.39
CA VAL A 253 31.92 29.53 -40.88
C VAL A 253 30.76 28.72 -40.28
N LYS A 254 29.59 29.35 -40.12
CA LYS A 254 28.35 28.72 -39.62
C LYS A 254 27.90 27.50 -40.43
N TRP A 255 28.25 27.38 -41.71
CA TRP A 255 27.88 26.18 -42.49
C TRP A 255 28.51 24.91 -41.92
N LEU A 256 29.59 24.99 -41.13
CA LEU A 256 30.19 23.87 -40.41
C LEU A 256 29.43 23.50 -39.11
N LEU A 257 28.35 24.19 -38.74
CA LEU A 257 27.56 23.86 -37.53
C LEU A 257 26.41 22.88 -37.81
N PHE A 258 26.19 22.48 -39.07
CA PHE A 258 25.08 21.59 -39.47
C PHE A 258 25.11 20.19 -38.83
N LEU A 259 26.24 19.76 -38.27
CA LEU A 259 26.37 18.50 -37.52
C LEU A 259 26.12 18.65 -36.01
N ASN A 260 26.04 19.88 -35.47
CA ASN A 260 25.93 20.12 -34.02
C ASN A 260 24.69 19.46 -33.39
N TYR A 261 23.61 19.34 -34.16
CA TYR A 261 22.33 18.81 -33.68
C TYR A 261 21.98 17.46 -34.31
N LYS A 262 22.97 16.70 -34.82
CA LYS A 262 22.75 15.33 -35.30
C LYS A 262 22.47 14.38 -34.13
N PRO A 263 21.69 13.30 -34.34
CA PRO A 263 21.29 12.38 -33.26
C PRO A 263 22.44 11.88 -32.39
N ARG A 264 23.58 11.49 -33.00
CA ARG A 264 24.78 11.04 -32.25
C ARG A 264 25.32 12.08 -31.26
N VAL A 265 25.29 13.37 -31.60
CA VAL A 265 25.78 14.43 -30.71
C VAL A 265 24.83 14.60 -29.53
N LEU A 266 23.52 14.59 -29.80
CA LEU A 266 22.49 14.66 -28.76
C LEU A 266 22.52 13.42 -27.85
N ASP A 267 22.71 12.23 -28.41
CA ASP A 267 22.86 10.97 -27.67
C ASP A 267 24.05 11.02 -26.72
N THR A 268 25.21 11.47 -27.22
CA THR A 268 26.41 11.60 -26.40
C THR A 268 26.23 12.65 -25.31
N TRP A 269 25.43 13.69 -25.56
CA TRP A 269 25.11 14.72 -24.57
C TRP A 269 24.20 14.16 -23.48
N VAL A 270 23.13 13.45 -23.84
CA VAL A 270 22.27 12.76 -22.88
C VAL A 270 23.06 11.77 -22.04
N GLU A 271 23.92 10.97 -22.66
CA GLU A 271 24.74 9.96 -21.96
C GLU A 271 25.68 10.57 -20.92
N LYS A 272 26.20 11.78 -21.16
CA LYS A 272 27.03 12.51 -20.19
C LYS A 272 26.25 12.90 -18.92
N TYR A 273 24.97 13.23 -19.06
CA TYR A 273 24.14 13.78 -17.98
C TYR A 273 23.11 12.79 -17.42
N ILE A 274 23.03 11.56 -17.95
CA ILE A 274 22.02 10.57 -17.58
C ILE A 274 22.10 10.16 -16.09
N GLU A 275 23.29 9.90 -15.57
CA GLU A 275 23.49 9.47 -14.17
C GLU A 275 23.26 10.60 -13.15
N PRO A 276 23.79 11.82 -13.36
CA PRO A 276 23.42 12.98 -12.54
C PRO A 276 21.91 13.23 -12.52
N VAL A 277 21.29 13.27 -13.71
CA VAL A 277 19.83 13.51 -13.84
C VAL A 277 19.05 12.38 -13.18
N LYS A 278 19.44 11.11 -13.35
CA LYS A 278 18.79 9.98 -12.67
C LYS A 278 18.84 10.15 -11.15
N THR A 279 19.98 10.56 -10.61
CA THR A 279 20.16 10.77 -9.17
C THR A 279 19.30 11.92 -8.67
N GLU A 280 19.36 13.09 -9.32
CA GLU A 280 18.59 14.28 -8.89
C GLU A 280 17.08 14.14 -9.15
N PHE A 281 16.68 13.53 -10.27
CA PHE A 281 15.29 13.22 -10.58
C PHE A 281 14.69 12.29 -9.51
N LEU A 282 15.42 11.26 -9.08
CA LEU A 282 15.00 10.38 -7.99
C LEU A 282 15.00 11.06 -6.60
N LEU A 283 15.78 12.14 -6.41
CA LEU A 283 15.83 12.90 -5.16
C LEU A 283 14.68 13.91 -5.01
N LYS A 284 14.00 14.33 -6.09
CA LYS A 284 12.81 15.20 -6.00
C LYS A 284 11.79 14.57 -5.06
N ASP A 285 11.25 15.31 -4.08
CA ASP A 285 10.40 14.77 -3.01
C ASP A 285 9.19 13.95 -3.52
N ILE A 286 8.60 14.38 -4.64
CA ILE A 286 7.50 13.67 -5.32
C ILE A 286 7.97 12.32 -5.87
N VAL A 287 9.16 12.29 -6.48
CA VAL A 287 9.74 11.08 -7.04
C VAL A 287 10.25 10.16 -5.95
N LYS A 288 10.92 10.67 -4.90
CA LYS A 288 11.39 9.91 -3.74
C LYS A 288 10.25 9.17 -3.02
N ARG A 289 9.06 9.79 -2.97
CA ARG A 289 7.83 9.22 -2.41
C ARG A 289 7.31 8.03 -3.24
N ASP A 290 7.45 8.10 -4.56
CA ASP A 290 6.88 7.15 -5.53
C ASP A 290 7.88 6.12 -6.08
N SER A 291 9.18 6.43 -6.12
CA SER A 291 10.22 5.68 -6.83
C SER A 291 10.75 4.48 -6.03
N GLY A 292 10.68 4.53 -4.69
CA GLY A 292 11.01 3.39 -3.84
C GLY A 292 9.90 2.34 -3.75
N SER A 293 8.73 2.59 -4.35
CA SER A 293 7.50 1.81 -4.12
C SER A 293 6.58 1.67 -5.33
N HIS A 294 7.09 1.86 -6.55
CA HIS A 294 6.28 1.62 -7.75
C HIS A 294 6.01 0.12 -7.91
N ILE A 295 4.79 -0.29 -7.62
CA ILE A 295 4.30 -1.64 -7.85
C ILE A 295 3.71 -1.69 -9.25
N PRO A 296 4.22 -2.55 -10.14
CA PRO A 296 3.61 -2.77 -11.45
C PRO A 296 2.15 -3.17 -11.27
N GLN A 297 1.23 -2.34 -11.76
CA GLN A 297 -0.21 -2.56 -11.65
C GLN A 297 -0.84 -2.84 -13.01
N PRO A 298 -1.93 -3.61 -13.12
CA PRO A 298 -2.62 -3.73 -14.39
C PRO A 298 -3.01 -2.35 -14.90
N VAL A 299 -2.77 -2.08 -16.19
CA VAL A 299 -3.16 -0.83 -16.81
C VAL A 299 -4.07 -1.12 -18.00
N GLU A 300 -5.08 -0.31 -18.19
CA GLU A 300 -5.86 -0.30 -19.42
C GLU A 300 -5.20 0.65 -20.42
N PHE A 301 -4.84 0.14 -21.58
CA PHE A 301 -4.25 0.91 -22.67
C PHE A 301 -4.90 0.50 -23.98
N LYS A 302 -5.51 1.47 -24.69
CA LYS A 302 -6.27 1.24 -25.94
C LYS A 302 -7.37 0.17 -25.76
N ASP A 303 -8.18 0.33 -24.72
CA ASP A 303 -9.30 -0.55 -24.36
C ASP A 303 -8.92 -2.02 -24.11
N LYS A 304 -7.64 -2.27 -23.83
CA LYS A 304 -7.11 -3.59 -23.48
C LYS A 304 -6.37 -3.53 -22.16
N ILE A 305 -6.61 -4.52 -21.31
CA ILE A 305 -5.93 -4.65 -20.03
C ILE A 305 -4.56 -5.28 -20.24
N LYS A 306 -3.53 -4.62 -19.71
CA LYS A 306 -2.13 -5.05 -19.73
C LYS A 306 -1.70 -5.39 -18.31
N TYR A 307 -1.39 -6.66 -18.11
CA TYR A 307 -0.92 -7.18 -16.85
C TYR A 307 0.61 -7.17 -16.79
N PRO A 308 1.21 -6.82 -15.64
CA PRO A 308 2.64 -6.97 -15.43
C PRO A 308 3.02 -8.46 -15.39
N GLN A 309 4.19 -8.80 -15.93
CA GLN A 309 4.65 -10.18 -16.08
C GLN A 309 5.89 -10.44 -15.22
N LEU A 310 6.02 -11.67 -14.70
CA LEU A 310 7.19 -12.11 -13.94
C LEU A 310 8.44 -12.14 -14.83
N LYS A 311 9.55 -11.61 -14.31
CA LYS A 311 10.84 -11.63 -14.98
C LYS A 311 11.52 -12.99 -14.77
N ASN A 312 11.37 -13.89 -15.74
CA ASN A 312 12.21 -15.09 -15.81
C ASN A 312 13.65 -14.68 -16.17
N ASN A 313 14.55 -14.69 -15.18
CA ASN A 313 15.98 -14.58 -15.40
C ASN A 313 16.64 -15.79 -14.73
N ASP A 314 17.30 -16.64 -15.52
CA ASP A 314 17.88 -17.93 -15.09
C ASP A 314 19.02 -17.82 -14.05
N ASN A 315 19.36 -16.64 -13.51
CA ASN A 315 20.53 -16.46 -12.62
C ASN A 315 20.42 -15.33 -11.56
N SER A 316 19.23 -14.92 -11.14
CA SER A 316 19.09 -13.97 -10.01
C SER A 316 17.90 -14.32 -9.11
N THR A 317 18.13 -14.41 -7.81
CA THR A 317 17.16 -14.70 -6.73
C THR A 317 16.09 -13.63 -6.50
N GLU A 318 15.95 -12.64 -7.38
CA GLU A 318 14.95 -11.56 -7.25
C GLU A 318 13.87 -11.69 -8.34
N GLU A 319 12.69 -12.18 -7.92
CA GLU A 319 11.46 -12.14 -8.71
C GLU A 319 10.94 -10.70 -8.80
N ALA A 320 11.18 -10.02 -9.92
CA ALA A 320 10.64 -8.67 -10.18
C ALA A 320 9.56 -8.72 -11.27
N LEU A 321 8.40 -8.10 -11.03
CA LEU A 321 7.35 -7.90 -12.03
C LEU A 321 7.72 -6.74 -12.99
N GLU A 322 7.55 -6.91 -14.30
CA GLU A 322 7.83 -5.87 -15.31
C GLU A 322 6.70 -5.79 -16.37
N HIS A 323 6.37 -4.57 -16.79
CA HIS A 323 5.35 -4.27 -17.81
C HIS A 323 5.88 -4.43 -19.24
N LYS A 324 6.39 -5.62 -19.59
CA LYS A 324 7.03 -5.87 -20.91
C LYS A 324 6.10 -5.60 -22.09
N GLU A 325 4.82 -5.98 -22.00
CA GLU A 325 3.85 -5.72 -23.08
C GLU A 325 3.56 -4.24 -23.26
N LEU A 326 3.27 -3.53 -22.16
CA LEU A 326 3.00 -2.10 -22.20
C LEU A 326 4.23 -1.32 -22.70
N GLN A 327 5.42 -1.67 -22.21
CA GLN A 327 6.68 -1.07 -22.67
C GLN A 327 6.88 -1.26 -24.18
N LYS A 328 6.60 -2.46 -24.71
CA LYS A 328 6.69 -2.75 -26.15
C LYS A 328 5.70 -1.92 -26.97
N GLU A 329 4.48 -1.75 -26.48
CA GLU A 329 3.46 -0.93 -27.16
C GLU A 329 3.79 0.56 -27.11
N LEU A 330 4.22 1.08 -25.96
CA LEU A 330 4.67 2.47 -25.82
C LEU A 330 5.91 2.75 -26.69
N LYS A 331 6.85 1.81 -26.76
CA LYS A 331 8.00 1.90 -27.69
C LYS A 331 7.55 1.94 -29.15
N ALA A 332 6.60 1.09 -29.53
CA ALA A 332 6.06 1.07 -30.89
C ALA A 332 5.32 2.37 -31.22
N GLU A 333 4.58 2.94 -30.27
CA GLU A 333 3.90 4.22 -30.42
C GLU A 333 4.89 5.38 -30.53
N MET A 334 5.92 5.38 -29.68
CA MET A 334 7.00 6.35 -29.74
C MET A 334 7.80 6.24 -31.04
N GLN A 335 7.72 5.15 -31.79
CA GLN A 335 8.32 5.02 -33.13
C GLN A 335 7.36 5.45 -34.25
N ARG A 336 6.05 5.22 -34.08
CA ARG A 336 5.02 5.48 -35.09
C ARG A 336 4.57 6.93 -35.15
N GLU A 337 4.27 7.51 -33.99
CA GLU A 337 3.68 8.84 -33.90
C GLU A 337 4.77 9.92 -34.00
N GLN A 338 4.46 11.05 -34.66
CA GLN A 338 5.37 12.19 -34.74
C GLN A 338 5.51 12.89 -33.38
N GLN A 339 4.40 13.03 -32.65
CA GLN A 339 4.35 13.53 -31.29
C GLN A 339 3.85 12.39 -30.39
N PHE A 340 4.73 11.86 -29.54
CA PHE A 340 4.37 10.88 -28.53
C PHE A 340 3.67 11.60 -27.39
N CYS A 341 2.37 11.38 -27.20
CA CYS A 341 1.57 11.99 -26.14
C CYS A 341 0.74 10.91 -25.42
N VAL A 342 1.05 10.70 -24.14
CA VAL A 342 0.32 9.75 -23.28
C VAL A 342 -0.40 10.51 -22.18
N LEU A 343 -1.71 10.33 -22.06
CA LEU A 343 -2.46 10.76 -20.89
C LEU A 343 -2.60 9.59 -19.93
N ILE A 344 -2.10 9.76 -18.71
CA ILE A 344 -2.38 8.87 -17.58
C ILE A 344 -3.58 9.41 -16.81
N GLU A 345 -4.67 8.65 -16.84
CA GLU A 345 -5.96 9.07 -16.29
C GLU A 345 -6.34 8.23 -15.08
N GLY A 346 -6.85 8.85 -14.02
CA GLY A 346 -7.37 8.14 -12.85
C GLY A 346 -7.63 9.05 -11.65
N GLU A 347 -8.33 8.52 -10.65
CA GLU A 347 -8.65 9.23 -9.41
C GLU A 347 -7.41 9.48 -8.52
N GLY A 348 -7.57 10.25 -7.44
CA GLY A 348 -6.53 10.45 -6.43
C GLY A 348 -6.02 9.12 -5.88
N GLY A 349 -4.71 8.95 -5.74
CA GLY A 349 -4.11 7.70 -5.24
C GLY A 349 -4.11 6.50 -6.20
N ALA A 350 -4.54 6.66 -7.47
CA ALA A 350 -4.48 5.59 -8.49
C ALA A 350 -3.06 5.24 -8.99
N GLY A 351 -2.02 5.95 -8.52
CA GLY A 351 -0.62 5.72 -8.94
C GLY A 351 -0.24 6.33 -10.29
N LYS A 352 -0.91 7.43 -10.70
CA LYS A 352 -0.65 8.12 -11.97
C LYS A 352 0.79 8.66 -12.06
N THR A 353 1.21 9.44 -11.07
CA THR A 353 2.55 10.04 -10.98
C THR A 353 3.62 8.95 -10.95
N SER A 354 3.38 7.88 -10.17
CA SER A 354 4.29 6.74 -10.08
C SER A 354 4.45 6.03 -11.43
N LEU A 355 3.37 5.90 -12.21
CA LEU A 355 3.38 5.32 -13.56
C LEU A 355 4.06 6.24 -14.58
N ALA A 356 3.88 7.57 -14.46
CA ALA A 356 4.62 8.55 -15.26
C ALA A 356 6.14 8.46 -14.98
N CYS A 357 6.53 8.34 -13.72
CA CYS A 357 7.91 8.12 -13.29
C CYS A 357 8.47 6.78 -13.79
N GLN A 358 7.65 5.73 -13.89
CA GLN A 358 8.07 4.45 -14.48
C GLN A 358 8.38 4.61 -15.98
N ILE A 359 7.51 5.31 -16.72
CA ILE A 359 7.76 5.63 -18.14
C ILE A 359 9.05 6.47 -18.29
N ALA A 360 9.27 7.42 -17.38
CA ALA A 360 10.50 8.20 -17.30
C ALA A 360 11.73 7.30 -17.13
N ASN A 361 11.67 6.33 -16.21
CA ASN A 361 12.75 5.39 -15.97
C ASN A 361 13.01 4.48 -17.19
N TRP A 362 11.98 4.05 -17.92
CA TRP A 362 12.17 3.36 -19.21
C TRP A 362 12.83 4.24 -20.27
N GLY A 363 12.58 5.55 -20.25
CA GLY A 363 13.30 6.52 -21.07
C GLY A 363 14.78 6.60 -20.71
N ILE A 364 15.10 6.68 -19.40
CA ILE A 364 16.47 6.70 -18.88
C ILE A 364 17.22 5.41 -19.24
N GLU A 365 16.59 4.25 -19.05
CA GLU A 365 17.17 2.93 -19.35
C GLU A 365 17.33 2.66 -20.86
N GLY A 366 16.77 3.50 -21.72
CA GLY A 366 16.77 3.29 -23.18
C GLY A 366 15.85 2.15 -23.62
N LYS A 367 14.81 1.84 -22.83
CA LYS A 367 13.80 0.83 -23.15
C LYS A 367 12.60 1.42 -23.91
N LEU A 368 12.35 2.72 -23.77
CA LEU A 368 11.23 3.42 -24.44
C LEU A 368 11.55 3.81 -25.90
N ALA A 369 12.82 4.03 -26.24
CA ALA A 369 13.29 4.36 -27.58
C ALA A 369 14.62 3.63 -27.89
N ASN A 370 15.20 3.83 -29.07
CA ASN A 370 16.52 3.27 -29.42
C ASN A 370 17.69 4.12 -28.88
N HIS A 371 17.37 5.12 -28.07
CA HIS A 371 18.26 6.08 -27.44
C HIS A 371 17.73 6.39 -26.03
N ARG A 372 18.59 6.90 -25.16
CA ARG A 372 18.21 7.30 -23.79
C ARG A 372 17.59 8.70 -23.79
N ILE A 373 16.72 8.95 -22.81
CA ILE A 373 15.90 10.17 -22.73
C ILE A 373 15.99 10.74 -21.31
N LEU A 374 16.15 12.06 -21.20
CA LEU A 374 16.14 12.78 -19.92
C LEU A 374 14.70 13.18 -19.56
N PRO A 375 14.19 12.83 -18.38
CA PRO A 375 12.87 13.27 -17.95
C PRO A 375 12.90 14.65 -17.29
N VAL A 376 11.86 15.44 -17.56
CA VAL A 376 11.59 16.74 -16.91
C VAL A 376 10.17 16.70 -16.34
N LEU A 377 10.00 17.03 -15.06
CA LEU A 377 8.73 16.93 -14.34
C LEU A 377 8.21 18.32 -13.96
N ILE A 378 7.11 18.74 -14.57
CA ILE A 378 6.40 20.00 -14.31
C ILE A 378 5.21 19.72 -13.38
N ASP A 379 5.27 20.26 -12.18
CA ASP A 379 4.37 20.00 -11.05
C ASP A 379 3.77 21.28 -10.43
N ARG A 380 4.03 22.46 -11.04
CA ARG A 380 3.56 23.78 -10.58
C ARG A 380 2.95 24.59 -11.70
N ASP A 381 2.14 25.58 -11.33
CA ASP A 381 1.59 26.58 -12.25
C ASP A 381 2.66 27.49 -12.88
N LEU A 382 2.39 27.98 -14.09
CA LEU A 382 3.25 28.93 -14.81
C LEU A 382 3.04 30.34 -14.24
N GLN A 383 4.13 31.03 -13.89
CA GLN A 383 4.05 32.44 -13.50
C GLN A 383 3.58 33.31 -14.68
N ASP A 384 3.03 34.50 -14.40
CA ASP A 384 2.42 35.37 -15.42
C ASP A 384 3.32 35.65 -16.63
N ASN A 385 4.63 35.80 -16.39
CA ASN A 385 5.66 36.11 -17.40
C ASN A 385 6.53 34.90 -17.82
N GLU A 386 6.24 33.69 -17.35
CA GLU A 386 7.02 32.48 -17.63
C GLU A 386 6.39 31.67 -18.78
N ASP A 387 7.20 31.31 -19.79
CA ASP A 387 6.79 30.42 -20.88
C ASP A 387 7.20 28.97 -20.59
N LEU A 388 6.46 28.00 -21.15
CA LEU A 388 6.70 26.56 -20.96
C LEU A 388 8.12 26.16 -21.36
N LEU A 389 8.67 26.72 -22.45
CA LEU A 389 10.03 26.45 -22.89
C LEU A 389 11.08 26.98 -21.89
N GLN A 390 10.82 28.13 -21.25
CA GLN A 390 11.71 28.68 -20.22
C GLN A 390 11.71 27.82 -18.97
N MET A 391 10.53 27.34 -18.55
CA MET A 391 10.37 26.43 -17.41
C MET A 391 11.10 25.10 -17.65
N ILE A 392 10.92 24.48 -18.84
CA ILE A 392 11.65 23.24 -19.20
C ILE A 392 13.16 23.49 -19.20
N ARG A 393 13.62 24.61 -19.76
CA ARG A 393 15.04 24.96 -19.78
C ARG A 393 15.61 25.05 -18.38
N LYS A 394 14.95 25.77 -17.48
CA LYS A 394 15.38 25.97 -16.10
C LYS A 394 15.46 24.64 -15.35
N GLN A 395 14.42 23.81 -15.46
CA GLN A 395 14.43 22.48 -14.85
C GLN A 395 15.56 21.59 -15.38
N LEU A 396 15.82 21.62 -16.69
CA LEU A 396 16.91 20.83 -17.27
C LEU A 396 18.29 21.35 -16.84
N GLN A 397 18.44 22.66 -16.63
CA GLN A 397 19.66 23.26 -16.08
C GLN A 397 19.89 22.84 -14.63
N ASP A 398 18.83 22.89 -13.81
CA ASP A 398 18.86 22.44 -12.42
C ASP A 398 19.27 20.95 -12.35
N LEU A 399 18.58 20.07 -13.10
CA LEU A 399 18.83 18.62 -13.12
C LEU A 399 20.22 18.20 -13.65
N THR A 400 20.86 19.07 -14.43
CA THR A 400 22.19 18.80 -15.02
C THR A 400 23.31 19.52 -14.28
N ASN A 401 22.97 20.34 -13.28
CA ASN A 401 23.87 21.24 -12.57
C ASN A 401 24.75 22.08 -13.52
N THR A 402 24.13 22.63 -14.57
CA THR A 402 24.79 23.45 -15.60
C THR A 402 24.40 24.92 -15.47
N GLY A 403 25.34 25.83 -15.76
CA GLY A 403 25.10 27.28 -15.69
C GLY A 403 24.15 27.80 -16.79
N ASN A 404 23.63 29.01 -16.60
CA ASN A 404 22.59 29.62 -17.47
C ASN A 404 22.92 29.62 -18.99
N ASP A 405 24.21 29.60 -19.37
CA ASP A 405 24.68 29.75 -20.76
C ASP A 405 24.97 28.44 -21.52
N ASP A 406 24.83 27.26 -20.90
CA ASP A 406 25.20 25.99 -21.54
C ASP A 406 24.09 25.31 -22.35
N ILE A 407 22.82 25.53 -21.99
CA ILE A 407 21.66 25.04 -22.75
C ILE A 407 21.00 26.24 -23.44
N THR A 408 21.31 26.48 -24.72
CA THR A 408 20.67 27.56 -25.49
C THR A 408 19.24 27.16 -25.89
N GLN A 409 18.37 28.14 -26.13
CA GLN A 409 16.99 27.88 -26.56
C GLN A 409 16.93 27.06 -27.86
N GLU A 410 17.82 27.33 -28.82
CA GLU A 410 17.93 26.57 -30.07
C GLU A 410 18.36 25.11 -29.84
N PHE A 411 19.28 24.87 -28.91
CA PHE A 411 19.69 23.52 -28.54
C PHE A 411 18.56 22.74 -27.85
N LEU A 412 17.82 23.41 -26.95
CA LEU A 412 16.65 22.82 -26.28
C LEU A 412 15.57 22.41 -27.28
N ILE A 413 15.28 23.26 -28.28
CA ILE A 413 14.32 22.94 -29.36
C ILE A 413 14.72 21.64 -30.06
N HIS A 414 16.01 21.45 -30.39
CA HIS A 414 16.48 20.22 -31.02
C HIS A 414 16.39 18.99 -30.10
N LEU A 415 16.64 19.14 -28.79
CA LEU A 415 16.47 18.06 -27.81
C LEU A 415 15.01 17.62 -27.68
N LEU A 416 14.07 18.57 -27.63
CA LEU A 416 12.63 18.31 -27.55
C LEU A 416 12.10 17.69 -28.85
N TYR A 417 12.51 18.26 -29.99
CA TYR A 417 12.07 17.79 -31.31
C TYR A 417 12.58 16.39 -31.63
N GLN A 418 13.82 16.06 -31.26
CA GLN A 418 14.41 14.73 -31.45
C GLN A 418 14.16 13.76 -30.28
N ARG A 419 13.22 14.05 -29.37
CA ARG A 419 12.80 13.15 -28.28
C ARG A 419 13.95 12.71 -27.35
N ARG A 420 14.87 13.62 -27.05
CA ARG A 420 15.94 13.43 -26.05
C ARG A 420 15.55 13.93 -24.67
N VAL A 421 14.44 14.68 -24.59
CA VAL A 421 13.79 15.10 -23.35
C VAL A 421 12.35 14.59 -23.36
N LEU A 422 11.92 13.96 -22.27
CA LEU A 422 10.54 13.57 -21.99
C LEU A 422 9.94 14.58 -21.03
N VAL A 423 8.89 15.30 -21.44
CA VAL A 423 8.23 16.29 -20.58
C VAL A 423 7.02 15.63 -19.92
N ILE A 424 7.02 15.61 -18.59
CA ILE A 424 5.94 15.08 -17.75
C ILE A 424 5.23 16.25 -17.10
N ILE A 425 3.94 16.41 -17.38
CA ILE A 425 3.08 17.44 -16.77
C ILE A 425 2.18 16.73 -15.78
N ASP A 426 2.47 16.91 -14.50
CA ASP A 426 1.79 16.23 -13.41
C ASP A 426 0.61 17.07 -12.88
N HIS A 427 -0.45 16.40 -12.43
CA HIS A 427 -1.66 17.01 -11.88
C HIS A 427 -2.30 18.07 -12.79
N PHE A 428 -2.31 17.84 -14.12
CA PHE A 428 -2.78 18.84 -15.08
C PHE A 428 -4.18 19.38 -14.79
N SER A 429 -5.12 18.53 -14.35
CA SER A 429 -6.48 18.95 -13.99
C SER A 429 -6.59 19.86 -12.77
N GLU A 430 -5.56 19.86 -11.92
CA GLU A 430 -5.49 20.67 -10.69
C GLU A 430 -4.84 22.04 -10.96
N MET A 431 -4.18 22.23 -12.12
CA MET A 431 -3.57 23.50 -12.53
C MET A 431 -4.61 24.57 -12.86
N GLU A 432 -4.22 25.83 -12.70
CA GLU A 432 -5.06 26.98 -13.04
C GLU A 432 -5.45 26.96 -14.53
N LYS A 433 -6.65 27.47 -14.83
CA LYS A 433 -7.18 27.49 -16.21
C LYS A 433 -6.28 28.30 -17.16
N SER A 434 -5.69 29.38 -16.66
CA SER A 434 -4.69 30.21 -17.36
C SER A 434 -3.46 29.39 -17.76
N THR A 435 -2.85 28.68 -16.80
CA THR A 435 -1.70 27.77 -17.01
C THR A 435 -2.03 26.68 -18.02
N ARG A 436 -3.15 25.98 -17.83
CA ARG A 436 -3.58 24.90 -18.74
C ARG A 436 -3.70 25.37 -20.19
N ASN A 437 -4.29 26.55 -20.39
CA ASN A 437 -4.42 27.14 -21.72
C ASN A 437 -3.05 27.52 -22.32
N LYS A 438 -2.14 28.12 -21.53
CA LYS A 438 -0.77 28.43 -21.97
C LYS A 438 -0.02 27.17 -22.40
N ILE A 439 -0.08 26.10 -21.59
CA ILE A 439 0.55 24.81 -21.89
C ILE A 439 -0.03 24.20 -23.17
N LEU A 440 -1.36 24.17 -23.30
CA LEU A 440 -2.04 23.64 -24.48
C LEU A 440 -1.70 24.43 -25.75
N ALA A 441 -1.69 25.77 -25.68
CA ALA A 441 -1.30 26.63 -26.79
C ALA A 441 0.15 26.36 -27.22
N ALA A 442 1.09 26.30 -26.27
CA ALA A 442 2.50 26.02 -26.56
C ALA A 442 2.73 24.65 -27.25
N ILE A 443 1.89 23.66 -26.96
CA ILE A 443 2.01 22.31 -27.54
C ILE A 443 1.28 22.19 -28.88
N THR A 444 0.14 22.86 -29.06
CA THR A 444 -0.71 22.73 -30.25
C THR A 444 -0.36 23.70 -31.37
N GLU A 445 0.00 24.95 -31.06
CA GLU A 445 0.27 25.98 -32.05
C GLU A 445 1.62 25.80 -32.74
N ASN A 446 2.62 25.24 -32.03
CA ASN A 446 3.94 24.92 -32.58
C ASN A 446 4.51 23.65 -31.93
N PRO A 447 4.29 22.44 -32.51
CA PRO A 447 4.60 21.16 -31.87
C PRO A 447 6.11 20.88 -31.89
N ILE A 448 6.85 21.57 -31.01
CA ILE A 448 8.29 21.37 -30.80
C ILE A 448 8.54 20.19 -29.84
N ILE A 449 7.61 19.93 -28.92
CA ILE A 449 7.72 18.89 -27.89
C ILE A 449 7.13 17.58 -28.42
N ASN A 450 8.02 16.64 -28.79
CA ASN A 450 7.61 15.37 -29.42
C ASN A 450 7.51 14.18 -28.45
N ALA A 451 7.73 14.39 -27.15
CA ALA A 451 7.59 13.37 -26.10
C ALA A 451 6.96 13.96 -24.83
N LEU A 452 5.69 13.63 -24.61
CA LEU A 452 4.81 14.21 -23.59
C LEU A 452 4.09 13.11 -22.79
N VAL A 453 4.05 13.28 -21.48
CA VAL A 453 3.20 12.50 -20.57
C VAL A 453 2.41 13.46 -19.70
N PHE A 454 1.10 13.30 -19.64
CA PHE A 454 0.22 14.06 -18.76
C PHE A 454 -0.35 13.15 -17.68
N THR A 455 -0.51 13.64 -16.46
CA THR A 455 -1.39 13.00 -15.47
C THR A 455 -2.62 13.89 -15.23
N SER A 456 -3.81 13.31 -15.24
CA SER A 456 -5.06 14.05 -15.00
C SER A 456 -6.11 13.18 -14.32
N ARG A 457 -7.06 13.81 -13.62
CA ARG A 457 -8.24 13.14 -13.07
C ARG A 457 -9.38 12.98 -14.08
N VAL A 458 -9.33 13.68 -15.22
CA VAL A 458 -10.49 13.79 -16.13
C VAL A 458 -10.07 13.56 -17.59
N VAL A 459 -10.81 12.69 -18.30
CA VAL A 459 -10.62 12.44 -19.75
C VAL A 459 -10.61 13.74 -20.57
N GLY A 460 -11.53 14.67 -20.30
CA GLY A 460 -11.98 15.69 -21.26
C GLY A 460 -11.12 16.95 -21.43
N GLU A 461 -9.97 17.08 -20.76
CA GLU A 461 -9.25 18.37 -20.69
C GLU A 461 -8.27 18.63 -21.85
N LEU A 462 -7.76 17.60 -22.53
CA LEU A 462 -6.81 17.75 -23.65
C LEU A 462 -7.52 17.72 -25.02
N LYS A 463 -8.59 18.51 -25.19
CA LYS A 463 -9.31 18.58 -26.48
C LYS A 463 -8.38 19.16 -27.56
N GLY A 464 -8.19 18.42 -28.66
CA GLY A 464 -7.40 18.86 -29.82
C GLY A 464 -6.01 18.22 -29.96
N LEU A 465 -5.56 17.40 -29.00
CA LEU A 465 -4.30 16.65 -29.07
C LEU A 465 -4.55 15.17 -29.38
N THR A 466 -3.83 14.62 -30.36
CA THR A 466 -3.78 13.16 -30.58
C THR A 466 -2.98 12.54 -29.45
N ARG A 467 -3.62 11.67 -28.66
CA ARG A 467 -3.04 11.08 -27.46
C ARG A 467 -3.51 9.65 -27.27
N SER A 468 -2.67 8.82 -26.65
CA SER A 468 -3.11 7.55 -26.08
C SER A 468 -3.45 7.70 -24.61
N THR A 469 -4.56 7.09 -24.20
CA THR A 469 -5.00 7.12 -22.80
C THR A 469 -4.57 5.83 -22.10
N LEU A 470 -3.98 6.00 -20.93
CA LEU A 470 -3.47 4.95 -20.07
C LEU A 470 -4.17 5.07 -18.72
N LYS A 471 -4.96 4.07 -18.34
CA LYS A 471 -5.70 4.09 -17.07
C LYS A 471 -5.10 3.06 -16.12
N PRO A 472 -4.49 3.46 -14.99
CA PRO A 472 -4.10 2.51 -13.98
C PRO A 472 -5.35 1.86 -13.37
N MET A 473 -5.35 0.53 -13.29
CA MET A 473 -6.50 -0.21 -12.78
C MET A 473 -6.45 -0.31 -11.26
N ARG A 474 -7.63 -0.25 -10.65
CA ARG A 474 -7.81 -0.55 -9.24
C ARG A 474 -7.58 -2.04 -8.96
N VAL A 475 -7.07 -2.37 -7.78
CA VAL A 475 -6.88 -3.76 -7.34
C VAL A 475 -8.25 -4.35 -7.02
N GLU A 476 -8.60 -5.43 -7.70
CA GLU A 476 -9.87 -6.14 -7.48
C GLU A 476 -9.79 -6.99 -6.21
N GLY A 477 -10.90 -7.12 -5.48
CA GLY A 477 -10.96 -7.85 -4.20
C GLY A 477 -10.39 -9.26 -4.28
N GLU A 478 -10.62 -9.95 -5.39
CA GLU A 478 -10.13 -11.32 -5.64
C GLU A 478 -8.60 -11.40 -5.86
N ARG A 479 -7.96 -10.28 -6.19
CA ARG A 479 -6.52 -10.19 -6.49
C ARG A 479 -5.72 -9.46 -5.40
N ILE A 480 -6.36 -9.13 -4.28
CA ILE A 480 -5.71 -8.48 -3.13
C ILE A 480 -4.55 -9.33 -2.59
N SER A 481 -4.72 -10.65 -2.51
CA SER A 481 -3.69 -11.56 -2.01
C SER A 481 -2.47 -11.63 -2.93
N GLU A 482 -2.68 -11.66 -4.24
CA GLU A 482 -1.61 -11.63 -5.24
C GLU A 482 -0.84 -10.30 -5.14
N PHE A 483 -1.55 -9.17 -5.11
CA PHE A 483 -0.95 -7.85 -5.00
C PHE A 483 -0.17 -7.67 -3.69
N LEU A 484 -0.76 -7.98 -2.54
CA LEU A 484 -0.10 -7.85 -1.23
C LEU A 484 1.13 -8.76 -1.13
N GLY A 485 1.04 -9.97 -1.69
CA GLY A 485 2.14 -10.93 -1.69
C GLY A 485 3.34 -10.38 -2.44
N GLU A 486 3.11 -9.85 -3.63
CA GLU A 486 4.16 -9.26 -4.47
C GLU A 486 4.71 -7.96 -3.89
N TYR A 487 3.87 -7.10 -3.29
CA TYR A 487 4.35 -5.92 -2.59
C TYR A 487 5.28 -6.27 -1.43
N LEU A 488 4.89 -7.24 -0.58
CA LEU A 488 5.73 -7.67 0.54
C LEU A 488 7.02 -8.36 0.07
N LYS A 489 7.03 -9.02 -1.10
CA LYS A 489 8.26 -9.54 -1.71
C LYS A 489 9.19 -8.40 -2.13
N LEU A 490 8.68 -7.38 -2.83
CA LEU A 490 9.45 -6.19 -3.23
C LEU A 490 10.05 -5.47 -2.02
N CYS A 491 9.32 -5.41 -0.91
CA CYS A 491 9.82 -4.81 0.34
C CYS A 491 10.74 -5.75 1.15
N ASN A 492 11.05 -6.97 0.67
CA ASN A 492 11.83 -7.99 1.38
C ASN A 492 11.23 -8.48 2.71
N TYR A 493 9.91 -8.38 2.88
CA TYR A 493 9.18 -8.81 4.09
C TYR A 493 8.30 -10.05 3.91
N ARG A 494 7.98 -10.51 2.68
CA ARG A 494 7.04 -11.64 2.45
C ARG A 494 7.46 -12.94 3.12
N ASN A 495 8.75 -13.30 3.05
CA ASN A 495 9.29 -14.51 3.67
C ASN A 495 9.23 -14.48 5.20
N GLN A 496 8.93 -13.31 5.76
CA GLN A 496 8.84 -13.12 7.20
C GLN A 496 7.39 -13.27 7.70
N PHE A 497 6.38 -13.39 6.83
CA PHE A 497 5.00 -13.74 7.18
C PHE A 497 4.73 -15.22 6.89
N ASP A 498 4.20 -15.92 7.89
CA ASP A 498 3.60 -17.25 7.74
C ASP A 498 2.34 -17.18 6.87
N ASP A 499 2.04 -18.28 6.17
CA ASP A 499 0.95 -18.31 5.19
C ASP A 499 -0.43 -18.09 5.84
N GLU A 500 -0.61 -18.53 7.09
CA GLU A 500 -1.84 -18.31 7.85
C GLU A 500 -2.02 -16.84 8.21
N ALA A 501 -1.04 -16.17 8.83
CA ALA A 501 -1.13 -14.75 9.13
C ALA A 501 -1.29 -13.89 7.86
N PHE A 502 -0.58 -14.23 6.78
CA PHE A 502 -0.71 -13.53 5.50
C PHE A 502 -2.11 -13.69 4.90
N TYR A 503 -2.67 -14.91 4.90
CA TYR A 503 -4.02 -15.17 4.41
C TYR A 503 -5.07 -14.46 5.27
N ASN A 504 -4.91 -14.47 6.59
CA ASN A 504 -5.78 -13.77 7.53
C ASN A 504 -5.76 -12.25 7.31
N ALA A 505 -4.58 -11.66 7.06
CA ALA A 505 -4.45 -10.25 6.73
C ALA A 505 -5.09 -9.91 5.37
N CYS A 506 -4.88 -10.74 4.34
CA CYS A 506 -5.53 -10.56 3.04
C CYS A 506 -7.05 -10.68 3.15
N SER A 507 -7.54 -11.65 3.93
CA SER A 507 -8.96 -11.83 4.22
C SER A 507 -9.52 -10.62 4.98
N ARG A 508 -8.77 -10.04 5.93
CA ARG A 508 -9.14 -8.82 6.66
C ARG A 508 -9.22 -7.60 5.73
N LEU A 509 -8.24 -7.37 4.85
CA LEU A 509 -8.36 -6.32 3.84
C LEU A 509 -9.54 -6.55 2.90
N ASN A 510 -9.77 -7.79 2.45
CA ASN A 510 -10.92 -8.11 1.61
C ASN A 510 -12.27 -7.90 2.35
N ARG A 511 -12.31 -8.12 3.67
CA ARG A 511 -13.45 -7.74 4.53
C ARG A 511 -13.64 -6.23 4.60
N MET A 512 -12.56 -5.45 4.79
CA MET A 512 -12.59 -3.99 4.89
C MET A 512 -13.13 -3.33 3.63
N VAL A 513 -12.74 -3.83 2.45
CA VAL A 513 -13.06 -3.14 1.19
C VAL A 513 -14.12 -3.83 0.33
N GLY A 514 -14.39 -5.11 0.59
CA GLY A 514 -15.46 -5.84 -0.08
C GLY A 514 -15.17 -6.10 -1.56
N GLN A 515 -16.23 -6.04 -2.38
CA GLN A 515 -16.13 -6.11 -3.86
C GLN A 515 -15.64 -4.80 -4.49
N ARG A 516 -15.40 -3.73 -3.71
CA ARG A 516 -14.92 -2.46 -4.28
C ARG A 516 -13.52 -2.68 -4.82
N LYS A 517 -13.28 -2.24 -6.05
CA LYS A 517 -11.91 -2.14 -6.56
C LYS A 517 -11.19 -1.04 -5.76
N ILE A 518 -10.01 -1.34 -5.25
CA ILE A 518 -9.28 -0.48 -4.30
C ILE A 518 -8.12 0.23 -4.98
N THR A 519 -7.78 1.42 -4.48
CA THR A 519 -6.58 2.11 -4.93
C THR A 519 -5.34 1.41 -4.39
N ILE A 520 -4.26 1.46 -5.16
CA ILE A 520 -2.95 0.92 -4.74
C ILE A 520 -2.46 1.59 -3.48
N MET A 521 -2.71 2.90 -3.34
CA MET A 521 -2.37 3.63 -2.13
C MET A 521 -3.01 2.98 -0.90
N LEU A 522 -4.29 2.61 -0.97
CA LEU A 522 -4.97 1.96 0.16
C LEU A 522 -4.37 0.60 0.50
N ALA A 523 -4.11 -0.22 -0.52
CA ALA A 523 -3.49 -1.54 -0.34
C ALA A 523 -2.06 -1.44 0.22
N LYS A 524 -1.29 -0.45 -0.24
CA LYS A 524 0.04 -0.12 0.28
C LYS A 524 -0.01 0.30 1.74
N LEU A 525 -0.89 1.24 2.10
CA LEU A 525 -1.08 1.68 3.49
C LEU A 525 -1.37 0.50 4.42
N TYR A 526 -2.22 -0.44 3.98
CA TYR A 526 -2.51 -1.64 4.75
C TYR A 526 -1.29 -2.56 4.91
N ALA A 527 -0.53 -2.78 3.84
CA ALA A 527 0.69 -3.59 3.91
C ALA A 527 1.77 -2.94 4.80
N ASP A 528 1.91 -1.62 4.77
CA ASP A 528 2.83 -0.89 5.63
C ASP A 528 2.42 -1.05 7.11
N GLN A 529 1.12 -1.13 7.43
CA GLN A 529 0.62 -1.50 8.76
C GLN A 529 0.94 -2.95 9.12
N MET A 530 0.79 -3.90 8.20
CA MET A 530 1.20 -5.30 8.44
C MET A 530 2.67 -5.40 8.85
N ILE A 531 3.54 -4.66 8.17
CA ILE A 531 4.97 -4.60 8.51
C ILE A 531 5.15 -3.91 9.88
N ALA A 532 4.43 -2.83 10.15
CA ALA A 532 4.54 -2.09 11.41
C ALA A 532 4.16 -2.94 12.63
N THR A 533 2.99 -3.58 12.60
CA THR A 533 2.49 -4.44 13.70
C THR A 533 3.45 -5.57 14.01
N LYS A 534 4.13 -6.12 12.99
CA LYS A 534 5.06 -7.24 13.18
C LYS A 534 6.43 -6.83 13.73
N TYR A 535 6.93 -5.63 13.41
CA TYR A 535 8.33 -5.25 13.69
C TYR A 535 8.54 -4.02 14.58
N LYS A 536 7.57 -3.12 14.73
CA LYS A 536 7.77 -1.81 15.40
C LYS A 536 7.35 -1.77 16.88
N ALA A 537 7.08 -2.91 17.53
CA ALA A 537 6.82 -2.98 18.97
C ALA A 537 5.74 -1.99 19.47
N VAL A 538 4.66 -1.82 18.70
CA VAL A 538 3.45 -1.14 19.15
C VAL A 538 2.38 -2.22 19.27
N ASP A 539 1.72 -2.28 20.42
CA ASP A 539 0.62 -3.20 20.75
C ASP A 539 -0.66 -2.83 19.98
N THR A 540 -0.53 -2.59 18.67
CA THR A 540 -1.58 -2.13 17.77
C THR A 540 -2.01 -3.28 16.87
N GLU A 541 -3.25 -3.74 17.08
CA GLU A 541 -3.93 -4.65 16.17
C GLU A 541 -4.03 -4.07 14.76
N LEU A 542 -4.12 -4.94 13.76
CA LEU A 542 -4.37 -4.51 12.38
C LEU A 542 -5.71 -3.75 12.30
N PRO A 543 -5.87 -2.78 11.39
CA PRO A 543 -7.13 -2.07 11.27
C PRO A 543 -8.26 -3.00 10.79
N GLU A 544 -9.49 -2.77 11.26
CA GLU A 544 -10.70 -3.53 10.87
C GLU A 544 -11.56 -2.82 9.81
N ASN A 545 -11.31 -1.54 9.54
CA ASN A 545 -12.03 -0.73 8.54
C ASN A 545 -11.15 0.39 7.97
N ILE A 546 -11.57 1.01 6.87
CA ILE A 546 -10.73 2.00 6.16
C ILE A 546 -10.48 3.27 6.99
N PRO A 547 -11.48 3.87 7.68
CA PRO A 547 -11.21 5.01 8.57
C PRO A 547 -10.16 4.69 9.64
N ASP A 548 -10.23 3.51 10.25
CA ASP A 548 -9.25 3.03 11.23
C ASP A 548 -7.86 2.88 10.60
N LEU A 549 -7.74 2.32 9.39
CA LEU A 549 -6.49 2.24 8.64
C LEU A 549 -5.84 3.62 8.42
N MET A 550 -6.64 4.64 8.08
CA MET A 550 -6.14 6.01 7.90
C MET A 550 -5.62 6.61 9.21
N LEU A 551 -6.30 6.36 10.34
CA LEU A 551 -5.87 6.80 11.66
C LEU A 551 -4.63 6.04 12.15
N SER A 552 -4.56 4.72 11.93
CA SER A 552 -3.36 3.92 12.24
C SER A 552 -2.14 4.42 11.47
N TYR A 553 -2.33 4.83 10.21
CA TYR A 553 -1.27 5.44 9.41
C TYR A 553 -0.74 6.74 10.02
N LEU A 554 -1.62 7.64 10.47
CA LEU A 554 -1.24 8.88 11.15
C LEU A 554 -0.46 8.61 12.44
N ASN A 555 -0.94 7.66 13.25
CA ASN A 555 -0.26 7.26 14.48
C ASN A 555 1.14 6.71 14.20
N GLN A 556 1.31 5.95 13.12
CA GLN A 556 2.60 5.38 12.74
C GLN A 556 3.63 6.45 12.33
N LEU A 557 3.19 7.55 11.71
CA LEU A 557 4.06 8.70 11.41
C LEU A 557 4.52 9.42 12.68
N HIS A 558 3.80 9.24 13.80
CA HIS A 558 4.10 9.87 15.08
C HIS A 558 4.33 8.84 16.23
N PRO A 559 5.35 7.96 16.12
CA PRO A 559 5.50 6.81 17.02
C PRO A 559 5.96 7.17 18.45
N LYS A 560 6.39 8.42 18.70
CA LYS A 560 6.92 8.87 20.00
C LYS A 560 5.98 9.78 20.80
N ALA A 561 4.81 10.14 20.26
CA ALA A 561 3.85 10.96 20.99
C ALA A 561 3.00 10.14 21.96
N GLY A 562 2.66 10.74 23.10
CA GLY A 562 1.59 10.24 23.95
C GLY A 562 0.21 10.36 23.28
N SER A 563 -0.75 9.56 23.76
CA SER A 563 -2.12 9.48 23.22
C SER A 563 -2.84 10.84 23.11
N ALA A 564 -2.65 11.74 24.07
CA ALA A 564 -3.24 13.09 24.06
C ALA A 564 -2.71 13.97 22.91
N GLN A 565 -1.42 13.81 22.55
CA GLN A 565 -0.78 14.58 21.50
C GLN A 565 -1.16 14.02 20.11
N GLN A 566 -1.30 12.69 19.98
CA GLN A 566 -1.85 12.04 18.79
C GLN A 566 -3.30 12.49 18.52
N LEU A 567 -4.16 12.51 19.53
CA LEU A 567 -5.53 12.99 19.40
C LEU A 567 -5.60 14.45 18.93
N THR A 568 -4.70 15.29 19.43
CA THR A 568 -4.62 16.70 19.03
C THR A 568 -4.22 16.82 17.54
N VAL A 569 -3.23 16.05 17.11
CA VAL A 569 -2.80 16.00 15.70
C VAL A 569 -3.92 15.50 14.78
N HIS A 570 -4.69 14.49 15.20
CA HIS A 570 -5.83 13.99 14.43
C HIS A 570 -6.88 15.08 14.23
N GLN A 571 -7.30 15.74 15.32
CA GLN A 571 -8.30 16.81 15.25
C GLN A 571 -7.85 17.97 14.36
N ASP A 572 -6.58 18.34 14.42
CA ASP A 572 -6.04 19.43 13.59
C ASP A 572 -6.06 19.06 12.11
N LEU A 573 -5.64 17.83 11.78
CA LEU A 573 -5.67 17.33 10.42
C LEU A 573 -7.10 17.14 9.89
N GLU A 574 -8.06 16.71 10.72
CA GLU A 574 -9.49 16.63 10.39
C GLU A 574 -10.07 18.01 10.00
N ILE A 575 -9.76 19.06 10.78
CA ILE A 575 -10.19 20.44 10.49
C ILE A 575 -9.56 20.95 9.19
N ILE A 576 -8.24 20.79 9.03
CA ILE A 576 -7.52 21.24 7.84
C ILE A 576 -8.03 20.48 6.60
N ALA A 577 -8.27 19.18 6.72
CA ALA A 577 -8.80 18.35 5.65
C ALA A 577 -10.17 18.85 5.20
N TRP A 578 -11.09 19.11 6.14
CA TRP A 578 -12.39 19.69 5.78
C TRP A 578 -12.23 21.03 5.07
N LYS A 579 -11.36 21.92 5.56
CA LYS A 579 -11.09 23.21 4.89
C LYS A 579 -10.53 23.06 3.46
N CYS A 580 -9.74 22.03 3.20
CA CYS A 580 -9.26 21.70 1.85
C CYS A 580 -10.39 21.28 0.89
N LEU A 581 -11.50 20.73 1.42
CA LEU A 581 -12.61 20.18 0.64
C LEU A 581 -13.87 21.06 0.65
N GLU A 582 -14.04 21.97 1.61
CA GLU A 582 -15.29 22.70 1.89
C GLU A 582 -15.93 23.39 0.67
N ASN A 583 -15.12 23.86 -0.28
CA ASN A 583 -15.59 24.60 -1.45
C ASN A 583 -15.89 23.72 -2.67
N THR A 584 -15.15 22.63 -2.87
CA THR A 584 -15.19 21.83 -4.12
C THR A 584 -15.46 20.34 -3.89
N TYR A 585 -15.54 19.91 -2.63
CA TYR A 585 -15.61 18.51 -2.18
C TYR A 585 -14.50 17.62 -2.74
N SER A 586 -13.42 18.23 -3.20
CA SER A 586 -12.20 17.60 -3.72
C SER A 586 -11.01 18.21 -2.99
N PRO A 587 -9.94 17.45 -2.66
CA PRO A 587 -8.80 18.00 -1.94
C PRO A 587 -8.08 19.09 -2.75
N THR A 588 -8.20 20.36 -2.31
CA THR A 588 -7.56 21.52 -2.95
C THR A 588 -6.58 22.23 -1.99
N PRO A 589 -5.52 22.88 -2.51
CA PRO A 589 -4.62 23.67 -1.68
C PRO A 589 -5.35 24.87 -1.04
N ILE A 590 -5.07 25.13 0.24
CA ILE A 590 -5.61 26.29 0.97
C ILE A 590 -4.48 27.25 1.35
N SER A 591 -4.82 28.52 1.60
CA SER A 591 -3.81 29.46 2.12
C SER A 591 -3.39 29.06 3.54
N ARG A 592 -2.13 29.29 3.89
CA ARG A 592 -1.59 29.02 5.24
C ARG A 592 -2.38 29.80 6.30
N ILE A 593 -2.78 31.04 5.98
CA ILE A 593 -3.60 31.89 6.86
C ILE A 593 -4.96 31.23 7.15
N THR A 594 -5.63 30.67 6.13
CA THR A 594 -6.90 29.94 6.32
C THR A 594 -6.72 28.70 7.20
N ALA A 595 -5.59 28.00 7.09
CA ALA A 595 -5.27 26.88 7.97
C ALA A 595 -5.03 27.34 9.43
N GLU A 596 -4.33 28.47 9.61
CA GLU A 596 -4.08 29.08 10.92
C GLU A 596 -5.39 29.52 11.59
N GLU A 597 -6.27 30.22 10.86
CA GLU A 597 -7.59 30.66 11.35
C GLU A 597 -8.47 29.50 11.78
N ALA A 598 -8.45 28.38 11.04
CA ALA A 598 -9.25 27.21 11.35
C ALA A 598 -8.79 26.46 12.62
N LEU A 599 -7.52 26.63 13.01
CA LEU A 599 -6.92 25.96 14.17
C LEU A 599 -7.00 26.80 15.47
N VAL A 600 -7.57 28.01 15.42
CA VAL A 600 -7.73 28.90 16.58
C VAL A 600 -8.68 28.25 17.59
N ARG A 601 -8.13 27.82 18.74
CA ARG A 601 -8.90 27.35 19.90
C ARG A 601 -8.74 28.31 21.08
N PRO A 602 -9.75 28.46 21.96
CA PRO A 602 -9.60 29.28 23.16
C PRO A 602 -8.47 28.74 24.05
N GLY A 603 -7.37 29.48 24.20
CA GLY A 603 -6.27 29.16 25.11
C GLY A 603 -4.99 28.54 24.52
N SER A 604 -4.82 28.45 23.19
CA SER A 604 -3.58 27.92 22.57
C SER A 604 -2.80 28.99 21.80
N ASN A 605 -1.60 29.34 22.27
CA ASN A 605 -0.74 30.38 21.67
C ASN A 605 0.32 29.84 20.67
N GLU A 606 0.28 28.55 20.34
CA GLU A 606 1.31 27.85 19.57
C GLU A 606 0.74 27.27 18.25
N ILE A 607 0.21 28.13 17.37
CA ILE A 607 -0.38 27.70 16.08
C ILE A 607 0.73 27.41 15.06
N ASP A 608 1.72 28.30 14.96
CA ASP A 608 2.85 28.15 14.03
C ASP A 608 3.68 26.90 14.28
N SER A 609 3.94 26.56 15.55
CA SER A 609 4.70 25.36 15.90
C SER A 609 3.96 24.07 15.54
N ARG A 610 2.62 24.06 15.59
CA ARG A 610 1.79 22.91 15.20
C ARG A 610 1.75 22.72 13.68
N LEU A 611 1.58 23.79 12.91
CA LEU A 611 1.62 23.71 11.44
C LEU A 611 3.02 23.34 10.94
N ASP A 612 4.06 23.93 11.52
CA ASP A 612 5.45 23.57 11.21
C ASP A 612 5.74 22.13 11.61
N TYR A 613 5.17 21.61 12.70
CA TYR A 613 5.29 20.21 13.08
C TYR A 613 4.64 19.28 12.03
N LEU A 614 3.43 19.59 11.56
CA LEU A 614 2.74 18.83 10.50
C LEU A 614 3.49 18.86 9.16
N GLN A 615 4.17 19.97 8.85
CA GLN A 615 4.94 20.18 7.61
C GLN A 615 6.34 19.56 7.67
N THR A 616 7.13 19.90 8.68
CA THR A 616 8.56 19.57 8.74
C THR A 616 8.83 18.24 9.41
N THR A 617 8.03 17.86 10.42
CA THR A 617 8.27 16.64 11.21
C THR A 617 7.45 15.47 10.69
N LEU A 618 6.15 15.66 10.44
CA LEU A 618 5.29 14.58 9.95
C LEU A 618 5.21 14.50 8.41
N ASN A 619 5.57 15.57 7.68
CA ASN A 619 5.53 15.63 6.22
C ASN A 619 4.15 15.27 5.61
N ILE A 620 3.07 15.61 6.32
CA ILE A 620 1.69 15.38 5.88
C ILE A 620 1.15 16.61 5.15
N LEU A 621 1.54 17.81 5.58
CA LEU A 621 1.20 19.06 4.91
C LEU A 621 2.33 19.48 3.97
N LEU A 622 2.03 19.54 2.68
CA LEU A 622 2.96 19.96 1.64
C LEU A 622 2.85 21.46 1.39
N LYS A 623 4.01 22.10 1.22
CA LYS A 623 4.13 23.47 0.77
C LYS A 623 4.15 23.49 -0.76
N ILE A 624 3.08 23.97 -1.39
CA ILE A 624 2.97 24.04 -2.86
C ILE A 624 3.48 25.39 -3.36
N GLU A 625 3.06 26.46 -2.69
CA GLU A 625 3.49 27.84 -2.93
C GLU A 625 3.99 28.45 -1.61
N PRO A 626 4.66 29.63 -1.59
CA PRO A 626 5.12 30.26 -0.36
C PRO A 626 4.04 30.37 0.72
N ASP A 627 2.78 30.52 0.30
CA ASP A 627 1.58 30.83 1.08
C ASP A 627 0.47 29.76 1.02
N LYS A 628 0.62 28.67 0.24
CA LYS A 628 -0.40 27.60 0.12
C LYS A 628 0.07 26.24 0.60
N VAL A 629 -0.84 25.53 1.25
CA VAL A 629 -0.61 24.23 1.88
C VAL A 629 -1.68 23.21 1.48
N LYS A 630 -1.31 21.93 1.32
CA LYS A 630 -2.22 20.81 0.99
C LYS A 630 -1.84 19.54 1.75
N ILE A 631 -2.82 18.72 2.13
CA ILE A 631 -2.55 17.37 2.65
C ILE A 631 -1.99 16.49 1.52
N ASN A 632 -0.90 15.77 1.81
CA ASN A 632 -0.12 14.98 0.86
C ASN A 632 -0.94 13.88 0.17
N LEU A 633 -1.79 13.17 0.91
CA LEU A 633 -2.59 12.06 0.41
C LEU A 633 -4.06 12.49 0.26
N ASP A 634 -4.53 12.57 -0.98
CA ASP A 634 -5.93 12.92 -1.26
C ASP A 634 -6.93 11.99 -0.56
N PRO A 635 -6.79 10.65 -0.59
CA PRO A 635 -7.71 9.78 0.15
C PRO A 635 -7.66 10.06 1.65
N LEU A 636 -6.48 10.31 2.22
CA LEU A 636 -6.37 10.65 3.64
C LEU A 636 -7.14 11.95 3.96
N ALA A 637 -7.02 12.97 3.10
CA ALA A 637 -7.79 14.20 3.24
C ALA A 637 -9.30 13.96 3.15
N GLU A 638 -9.76 13.13 2.20
CA GLU A 638 -11.17 12.79 2.04
C GLU A 638 -11.74 12.07 3.28
N TYR A 639 -11.02 11.09 3.83
CA TYR A 639 -11.44 10.36 5.04
C TYR A 639 -11.40 11.22 6.30
N LEU A 640 -10.38 12.06 6.46
CA LEU A 640 -10.29 12.98 7.60
C LEU A 640 -11.39 14.04 7.57
N ALA A 641 -11.70 14.58 6.39
CA ALA A 641 -12.85 15.45 6.19
C ALA A 641 -14.17 14.73 6.49
N GLY A 642 -14.29 13.45 6.10
CA GLY A 642 -15.44 12.61 6.43
C GLY A 642 -15.62 12.41 7.94
N LEU A 643 -14.54 12.07 8.66
CA LEU A 643 -14.53 11.95 10.13
C LEU A 643 -14.93 13.26 10.80
N TYR A 644 -14.41 14.39 10.33
CA TYR A 644 -14.78 15.72 10.82
C TYR A 644 -16.30 15.96 10.72
N LEU A 645 -16.89 15.75 9.54
CA LEU A 645 -18.33 15.97 9.32
C LEU A 645 -19.19 15.06 10.19
N VAL A 646 -18.82 13.79 10.30
CA VAL A 646 -19.54 12.83 11.15
C VAL A 646 -19.53 13.27 12.61
N GLN A 647 -18.40 13.78 13.11
CA GLN A 647 -18.29 14.31 14.47
C GLN A 647 -19.07 15.62 14.68
N GLN A 648 -19.16 16.49 13.67
CA GLN A 648 -19.90 17.74 13.75
C GLN A 648 -21.42 17.53 13.67
N TYR A 649 -21.88 16.68 12.75
CA TYR A 649 -23.31 16.55 12.44
C TYR A 649 -24.01 15.48 13.28
N LYS A 650 -23.33 14.40 13.69
CA LYS A 650 -23.87 13.35 14.56
C LYS A 650 -25.27 12.88 14.11
N ASP A 651 -26.30 13.04 14.96
CA ASP A 651 -27.70 12.68 14.74
C ASP A 651 -28.54 13.82 14.12
N ASN A 652 -27.95 14.98 13.80
CA ASN A 652 -28.65 16.13 13.23
C ASN A 652 -29.02 15.93 11.75
N ALA A 653 -30.24 15.47 11.51
CA ALA A 653 -30.77 15.21 10.17
C ALA A 653 -30.81 16.45 9.25
N GLU A 654 -31.07 17.65 9.79
CA GLU A 654 -31.14 18.88 8.99
C GLU A 654 -29.77 19.28 8.44
N ALA A 655 -28.71 19.15 9.25
CA ALA A 655 -27.34 19.43 8.82
C ALA A 655 -26.89 18.48 7.70
N TRP A 656 -27.20 17.19 7.84
CA TRP A 656 -26.92 16.19 6.79
C TRP A 656 -27.69 16.49 5.49
N GLN A 657 -28.96 16.87 5.59
CA GLN A 657 -29.77 17.18 4.42
C GLN A 657 -29.29 18.43 3.70
N LYS A 658 -28.85 19.45 4.45
CA LYS A 658 -28.22 20.65 3.89
C LYS A 658 -26.93 20.30 3.13
N LEU A 659 -26.05 19.49 3.71
CA LEU A 659 -24.81 19.05 3.04
C LEU A 659 -25.11 18.32 1.73
N LEU A 660 -26.07 17.39 1.74
CA LEU A 660 -26.45 16.64 0.54
C LEU A 660 -26.98 17.54 -0.59
N ASN A 661 -27.73 18.60 -0.24
CA ASN A 661 -28.20 19.59 -1.21
C ASN A 661 -27.06 20.48 -1.72
N ASP A 662 -26.18 20.97 -0.83
CA ASP A 662 -25.01 21.76 -1.20
C ASP A 662 -24.08 21.00 -2.16
N ILE A 663 -23.93 19.68 -1.98
CA ILE A 663 -23.17 18.81 -2.89
C ILE A 663 -23.78 18.82 -4.30
N ASP A 664 -25.11 18.76 -4.41
CA ASP A 664 -25.80 18.76 -5.71
C ASP A 664 -25.68 20.12 -6.42
N GLU A 665 -25.67 21.23 -5.67
CA GLU A 665 -25.59 22.59 -6.23
C GLU A 665 -24.16 22.99 -6.65
N LYS A 666 -23.14 22.61 -5.87
CA LYS A 666 -21.75 23.06 -6.08
C LYS A 666 -20.93 22.15 -6.99
N SER A 667 -21.32 20.89 -7.16
CA SER A 667 -20.50 19.90 -7.87
C SER A 667 -20.86 19.83 -9.36
N GLU A 668 -20.06 20.46 -10.22
CA GLU A 668 -20.25 20.38 -11.69
C GLU A 668 -20.19 18.94 -12.23
N ASN A 669 -19.48 18.02 -11.55
CA ASN A 669 -19.36 16.62 -11.93
C ASN A 669 -19.21 15.71 -10.70
N LEU A 670 -20.23 14.91 -10.41
CA LEU A 670 -20.26 13.98 -9.26
C LEU A 670 -19.18 12.90 -9.32
N GLU A 671 -18.68 12.53 -10.50
CA GLU A 671 -17.57 11.57 -10.61
C GLU A 671 -16.24 12.14 -10.06
N LYS A 672 -16.07 13.47 -10.03
CA LYS A 672 -14.86 14.08 -9.43
C LYS A 672 -14.79 13.92 -7.92
N ILE A 673 -15.94 13.87 -7.25
CA ILE A 673 -16.07 13.85 -5.78
C ILE A 673 -16.42 12.46 -5.24
N LYS A 674 -16.45 11.45 -6.11
CA LYS A 674 -16.83 10.08 -5.76
C LYS A 674 -15.95 9.47 -4.67
N GLY A 675 -14.65 9.80 -4.66
CA GLY A 675 -13.72 9.40 -3.59
C GLY A 675 -14.19 9.90 -2.22
N PHE A 676 -14.49 11.21 -2.13
CA PHE A 676 -15.03 11.83 -0.93
C PHE A 676 -16.39 11.25 -0.52
N LEU A 677 -17.32 11.03 -1.45
CA LEU A 677 -18.64 10.45 -1.14
C LEU A 677 -18.53 9.06 -0.52
N LEU A 678 -17.62 8.22 -1.04
CA LEU A 678 -17.34 6.89 -0.50
C LEU A 678 -16.64 6.97 0.87
N ALA A 679 -15.65 7.86 1.01
CA ALA A 679 -14.96 8.07 2.28
C ALA A 679 -15.92 8.53 3.39
N LEU A 680 -16.81 9.49 3.09
CA LEU A 680 -17.84 9.98 4.01
C LEU A 680 -18.81 8.86 4.39
N TRP A 681 -19.20 8.02 3.44
CA TRP A 681 -20.05 6.86 3.71
C TRP A 681 -19.35 5.84 4.63
N ASP A 682 -18.08 5.54 4.39
CA ASP A 682 -17.28 4.61 5.22
C ASP A 682 -17.10 5.16 6.65
N CYS A 683 -16.90 6.47 6.80
CA CYS A 683 -16.87 7.15 8.10
C CYS A 683 -18.22 7.11 8.82
N CYS A 684 -19.33 7.29 8.10
CA CYS A 684 -20.68 7.16 8.66
C CYS A 684 -20.95 5.73 9.14
N GLU A 685 -20.53 4.72 8.37
CA GLU A 685 -20.68 3.31 8.77
C GLU A 685 -19.85 3.02 10.03
N PHE A 686 -18.59 3.45 10.05
CA PHE A 686 -17.68 3.27 11.18
C PHE A 686 -18.23 3.84 12.49
N LYS A 687 -18.91 5.00 12.44
CA LYS A 687 -19.44 5.69 13.62
C LYS A 687 -20.97 5.57 13.79
N LYS A 688 -21.64 4.70 13.03
CA LYS A 688 -23.11 4.58 13.00
C LYS A 688 -23.71 4.41 14.39
N ASN A 689 -23.18 3.47 15.17
CA ASN A 689 -23.70 3.14 16.50
C ASN A 689 -23.33 4.20 17.55
N GLU A 690 -22.17 4.83 17.41
CA GLU A 690 -21.66 5.82 18.37
C GLU A 690 -22.44 7.14 18.29
N PHE A 691 -22.70 7.63 17.07
CA PHE A 691 -23.38 8.91 16.85
C PHE A 691 -24.83 8.81 16.36
N LYS A 692 -25.39 7.59 16.26
CA LYS A 692 -26.79 7.34 15.82
C LYS A 692 -27.15 8.05 14.50
N ILE A 693 -26.29 7.89 13.50
CA ILE A 693 -26.42 8.58 12.21
C ILE A 693 -27.69 8.11 11.47
N PRO A 694 -28.52 9.01 10.90
CA PRO A 694 -29.77 8.63 10.24
C PRO A 694 -29.57 7.77 8.97
N ASP A 695 -30.42 6.76 8.78
CA ASP A 695 -30.33 5.84 7.62
C ASP A 695 -30.50 6.55 6.26
N LEU A 696 -31.21 7.68 6.22
CA LEU A 696 -31.41 8.51 5.02
C LEU A 696 -30.07 9.04 4.45
N VAL A 697 -29.06 9.25 5.30
CA VAL A 697 -27.74 9.74 4.89
C VAL A 697 -27.04 8.71 4.01
N PHE A 698 -27.08 7.43 4.41
CA PHE A 698 -26.44 6.34 3.68
C PHE A 698 -27.02 6.18 2.26
N GLN A 699 -28.35 6.25 2.13
CA GLN A 699 -29.02 6.22 0.83
C GLN A 699 -28.70 7.45 -0.02
N GLY A 700 -28.64 8.63 0.61
CA GLY A 700 -28.32 9.89 -0.06
C GLY A 700 -26.91 9.94 -0.63
N LEU A 701 -25.93 9.38 0.07
CA LEU A 701 -24.52 9.32 -0.38
C LEU A 701 -24.32 8.30 -1.50
N LEU A 702 -24.87 7.08 -1.36
CA LEU A 702 -24.72 6.01 -2.36
C LEU A 702 -25.35 6.40 -3.71
N LYS A 703 -26.54 7.03 -3.68
CA LYS A 703 -27.21 7.51 -4.89
C LYS A 703 -26.34 8.52 -5.66
N ARG A 704 -25.65 9.42 -4.97
CA ARG A 704 -24.77 10.44 -5.57
C ARG A 704 -23.43 9.88 -6.02
N ALA A 705 -22.98 8.78 -5.42
CA ALA A 705 -21.82 8.01 -5.86
C ALA A 705 -22.11 7.08 -7.07
N ASN A 706 -23.35 7.12 -7.61
CA ASN A 706 -23.82 6.29 -8.72
C ASN A 706 -23.74 4.78 -8.42
N LEU A 707 -24.06 4.40 -7.18
CA LEU A 707 -24.13 3.01 -6.71
C LEU A 707 -25.54 2.68 -6.24
N ASP A 708 -26.06 1.49 -6.59
CA ASP A 708 -27.40 1.06 -6.15
C ASP A 708 -27.37 0.69 -4.65
N PRO A 709 -28.10 1.43 -3.78
CA PRO A 709 -28.15 1.14 -2.34
C PRO A 709 -28.67 -0.27 -2.04
N LYS A 710 -29.60 -0.78 -2.86
CA LYS A 710 -30.20 -2.12 -2.65
C LYS A 710 -29.21 -3.24 -2.94
N GLU A 711 -28.35 -3.07 -3.94
CA GLU A 711 -27.30 -4.04 -4.24
C GLU A 711 -26.25 -4.08 -3.12
N ILE A 712 -25.87 -2.92 -2.58
CA ILE A 712 -24.88 -2.85 -1.49
C ILE A 712 -25.43 -3.42 -0.18
N GLU A 713 -26.67 -3.10 0.20
CA GLU A 713 -27.32 -3.66 1.38
C GLU A 713 -27.47 -5.19 1.26
N ALA A 714 -27.85 -5.69 0.07
CA ALA A 714 -27.94 -7.12 -0.20
C ALA A 714 -26.58 -7.82 -0.07
N GLU A 715 -25.51 -7.20 -0.59
CA GLU A 715 -24.15 -7.74 -0.49
C GLU A 715 -23.59 -7.67 0.92
N GLN A 716 -23.84 -6.60 1.68
CA GLN A 716 -23.50 -6.52 3.11
C GLN A 716 -24.22 -7.61 3.91
N ARG A 717 -25.50 -7.85 3.62
CA ARG A 717 -26.29 -8.88 4.28
C ARG A 717 -25.75 -10.28 3.98
N LYS A 718 -25.39 -10.57 2.72
CA LYS A 718 -24.69 -11.82 2.32
C LYS A 718 -23.34 -11.98 3.03
N ARG A 719 -22.55 -10.91 3.17
CA ARG A 719 -21.26 -10.95 3.88
C ARG A 719 -21.43 -11.25 5.36
N ARG A 720 -22.39 -10.61 6.03
CA ARG A 720 -22.68 -10.87 7.44
C ARG A 720 -23.11 -12.32 7.65
N ILE A 721 -23.94 -12.88 6.77
CA ILE A 721 -24.31 -14.31 6.81
C ILE A 721 -23.08 -15.20 6.71
N LYS A 722 -22.11 -14.89 5.82
CA LYS A 722 -20.87 -15.66 5.69
C LYS A 722 -20.01 -15.63 6.95
N ILE A 723 -19.93 -14.47 7.62
CA ILE A 723 -19.23 -14.32 8.92
C ILE A 723 -19.90 -15.19 9.98
N LEU A 724 -21.23 -15.08 10.11
CA LEU A 724 -21.99 -15.86 11.09
C LEU A 724 -21.86 -17.37 10.85
N ILE A 725 -21.85 -17.82 9.59
CA ILE A 725 -21.58 -19.23 9.25
C ILE A 725 -20.20 -19.68 9.73
N ASN A 726 -19.18 -18.82 9.64
CA ASN A 726 -17.85 -19.13 10.16
C ASN A 726 -17.81 -19.15 11.70
N GLU A 727 -18.53 -18.25 12.36
CA GLU A 727 -18.69 -18.25 13.83
C GLU A 727 -19.34 -19.55 14.33
N LEU A 728 -20.17 -20.23 13.53
CA LEU A 728 -20.69 -21.58 13.85
C LEU A 728 -19.62 -22.70 13.90
N TYR A 729 -18.36 -22.41 13.58
CA TYR A 729 -17.24 -23.35 13.70
C TYR A 729 -16.33 -23.06 14.89
N THR A 730 -16.53 -21.96 15.61
CA THR A 730 -15.64 -21.59 16.72
C THR A 730 -15.82 -22.56 17.90
N PRO A 731 -14.75 -22.86 18.66
CA PRO A 731 -14.83 -23.73 19.83
C PRO A 731 -15.64 -23.13 20.97
N GLU A 732 -15.73 -21.80 21.06
CA GLU A 732 -16.46 -21.07 22.09
C GLU A 732 -17.98 -21.13 21.89
N VAL A 733 -18.68 -21.57 22.94
CA VAL A 733 -20.13 -21.84 22.93
C VAL A 733 -20.96 -20.57 22.77
N GLU A 734 -20.57 -19.49 23.45
CA GLU A 734 -21.31 -18.22 23.44
C GLU A 734 -21.36 -17.59 22.04
N PHE A 735 -20.27 -17.72 21.28
CA PHE A 735 -20.20 -17.23 19.90
C PHE A 735 -21.10 -18.07 18.98
N ARG A 736 -21.12 -19.40 19.13
CA ARG A 736 -22.05 -20.24 18.37
C ARG A 736 -23.50 -19.89 18.68
N ILE A 737 -23.87 -19.69 19.94
CA ILE A 737 -25.24 -19.30 20.33
C ILE A 737 -25.60 -17.93 19.73
N ARG A 738 -24.74 -16.93 19.87
CA ARG A 738 -24.95 -15.60 19.28
C ARG A 738 -25.12 -15.68 17.78
N ALA A 739 -24.26 -16.45 17.09
CA ALA A 739 -24.33 -16.59 15.65
C ALA A 739 -25.65 -17.24 15.19
N VAL A 740 -26.14 -18.24 15.92
CA VAL A 740 -27.44 -18.86 15.66
C VAL A 740 -28.58 -17.86 15.82
N ILE A 741 -28.59 -17.08 16.92
CA ILE A 741 -29.61 -16.05 17.17
C ILE A 741 -29.56 -14.94 16.09
N ASP A 742 -28.37 -14.47 15.72
CA ASP A 742 -28.22 -13.46 14.67
C ASP A 742 -28.75 -14.00 13.33
N LEU A 743 -28.42 -15.24 12.96
CA LEU A 743 -28.96 -15.89 11.75
C LEU A 743 -30.48 -16.03 11.81
N GLN A 744 -31.03 -16.29 13.00
CA GLN A 744 -32.47 -16.36 13.23
C GLN A 744 -33.16 -15.02 12.93
N THR A 745 -32.59 -13.90 13.41
CA THR A 745 -33.15 -12.56 13.14
C THR A 745 -33.15 -12.16 11.67
N MET A 746 -32.28 -12.78 10.86
CA MET A 746 -32.17 -12.52 9.43
C MET A 746 -33.24 -13.21 8.57
N GLY A 747 -34.00 -14.16 9.14
CA GLY A 747 -35.07 -14.86 8.43
C GLY A 747 -34.57 -15.54 7.15
N LYS A 748 -35.35 -15.46 6.06
CA LYS A 748 -35.09 -16.19 4.80
C LYS A 748 -33.71 -15.94 4.19
N ASP A 749 -33.08 -14.81 4.48
CA ASP A 749 -31.75 -14.50 3.97
C ASP A 749 -30.68 -15.45 4.55
N ALA A 750 -30.90 -16.02 5.74
CA ALA A 750 -30.01 -16.99 6.38
C ALA A 750 -30.11 -18.42 5.81
N ASN A 751 -30.89 -18.66 4.75
CA ASN A 751 -30.99 -19.96 4.07
C ASN A 751 -29.62 -20.61 3.73
N PRO A 752 -28.56 -19.87 3.33
CA PRO A 752 -27.23 -20.46 3.10
C PRO A 752 -26.62 -21.16 4.32
N ALA A 753 -27.06 -20.82 5.55
CA ALA A 753 -26.56 -21.44 6.78
C ALA A 753 -27.23 -22.79 7.11
N ILE A 754 -28.35 -23.13 6.45
CA ILE A 754 -29.17 -24.33 6.74
C ILE A 754 -28.34 -25.63 6.80
N PRO A 755 -27.45 -25.94 5.84
CA PRO A 755 -26.70 -27.20 5.87
C PRO A 755 -25.83 -27.35 7.12
N ARG A 756 -25.24 -26.22 7.57
CA ARG A 756 -24.37 -26.21 8.76
C ARG A 756 -25.19 -26.32 10.04
N LEU A 757 -26.29 -25.57 10.12
CA LEU A 757 -27.23 -25.65 11.24
C LEU A 757 -27.75 -27.10 11.41
N ARG A 758 -28.11 -27.78 10.32
CA ARG A 758 -28.55 -29.18 10.37
C ARG A 758 -27.48 -30.10 10.96
N LYS A 759 -26.23 -29.95 10.51
CA LYS A 759 -25.10 -30.74 11.03
C LYS A 759 -24.84 -30.50 12.52
N LEU A 760 -25.04 -29.27 13.00
CA LEU A 760 -24.93 -28.95 14.44
C LEU A 760 -26.07 -29.59 15.24
N LEU A 761 -27.30 -29.58 14.72
CA LEU A 761 -28.45 -30.21 15.37
C LEU A 761 -28.27 -31.72 15.53
N GLU A 762 -27.71 -32.37 14.51
CA GLU A 762 -27.46 -33.82 14.47
C GLU A 762 -26.21 -34.25 15.25
N ASN A 763 -25.36 -33.31 15.68
CA ASN A 763 -24.15 -33.62 16.43
C ASN A 763 -24.46 -33.91 17.91
N ASN A 764 -24.43 -35.18 18.31
CA ASN A 764 -24.69 -35.59 19.69
C ASN A 764 -23.64 -35.12 20.71
N SER A 765 -22.43 -34.73 20.29
CA SER A 765 -21.41 -34.16 21.17
C SER A 765 -21.53 -32.65 21.38
N GLU A 766 -22.43 -31.99 20.67
CA GLU A 766 -22.68 -30.55 20.82
C GLU A 766 -23.59 -30.27 22.03
N ILE A 767 -23.42 -29.09 22.62
CA ILE A 767 -24.14 -28.67 23.81
C ILE A 767 -25.64 -28.59 23.53
N ALA A 768 -26.46 -29.16 24.41
CA ALA A 768 -27.91 -29.22 24.30
C ALA A 768 -28.52 -27.84 24.00
N LYS A 769 -28.07 -26.80 24.73
CA LYS A 769 -28.50 -25.41 24.53
C LYS A 769 -28.28 -24.89 23.11
N VAL A 770 -27.11 -25.15 22.51
CA VAL A 770 -26.82 -24.76 21.11
C VAL A 770 -27.77 -25.49 20.16
N ARG A 771 -27.95 -26.79 20.35
CA ARG A 771 -28.84 -27.62 19.51
C ARG A 771 -30.31 -27.15 19.61
N ARG A 772 -30.78 -26.68 20.78
CA ARG A 772 -32.12 -26.07 20.92
C ARG A 772 -32.27 -24.81 20.06
N GLU A 773 -31.34 -23.86 20.18
CA GLU A 773 -31.39 -22.61 19.40
C GLU A 773 -31.28 -22.87 17.89
N VAL A 774 -30.47 -23.86 17.51
CA VAL A 774 -30.36 -24.29 16.11
C VAL A 774 -31.69 -24.84 15.58
N ALA A 775 -32.41 -25.64 16.36
CA ALA A 775 -33.71 -26.15 15.96
C ALA A 775 -34.76 -25.06 15.81
N LYS A 776 -34.81 -24.10 16.75
CA LYS A 776 -35.65 -22.89 16.67
C LYS A 776 -35.38 -22.13 15.37
N THR A 777 -34.11 -21.90 15.08
CA THR A 777 -33.66 -21.20 13.88
C THR A 777 -34.08 -21.93 12.61
N LEU A 778 -33.81 -23.24 12.52
CA LEU A 778 -34.18 -24.05 11.36
C LEU A 778 -35.71 -24.08 11.13
N LYS A 779 -36.51 -24.17 12.21
CA LYS A 779 -37.98 -24.13 12.12
C LYS A 779 -38.47 -22.78 11.58
N GLN A 780 -37.90 -21.66 12.05
CA GLN A 780 -38.22 -20.34 11.51
C GLN A 780 -37.80 -20.16 10.04
N LEU A 781 -36.73 -20.83 9.61
CA LEU A 781 -36.33 -20.91 8.20
C LEU A 781 -37.21 -21.87 7.37
N GLY A 782 -38.30 -22.40 7.94
CA GLY A 782 -39.24 -23.29 7.25
C GLY A 782 -38.73 -24.71 7.05
N GLN A 783 -37.71 -25.14 7.79
CA GLN A 783 -37.24 -26.52 7.76
C GLN A 783 -38.03 -27.39 8.72
N GLN A 784 -38.50 -28.54 8.25
CA GLN A 784 -39.05 -29.56 9.13
C GLN A 784 -37.92 -30.25 9.87
N ASN A 785 -37.98 -30.19 11.20
CA ASN A 785 -37.01 -30.82 12.09
C ASN A 785 -37.67 -31.96 12.86
N ARG A 786 -36.84 -32.94 13.24
CA ARG A 786 -37.20 -33.97 14.22
C ARG A 786 -37.58 -33.33 15.55
N MET A 787 -38.47 -33.97 16.27
CA MET A 787 -38.87 -33.56 17.61
C MET A 787 -37.66 -33.60 18.55
N ILE A 788 -37.54 -32.60 19.42
CA ILE A 788 -36.52 -32.54 20.47
C ILE A 788 -37.10 -33.14 21.74
N ILE A 789 -36.51 -34.23 22.19
CA ILE A 789 -36.74 -34.82 23.51
C ILE A 789 -35.53 -34.48 24.38
N LEU A 790 -35.77 -33.86 25.53
CA LEU A 790 -34.73 -33.56 26.51
C LEU A 790 -34.68 -34.61 27.61
N GLN A 791 -33.47 -34.92 28.03
CA GLN A 791 -33.19 -35.80 29.18
C GLN A 791 -32.11 -35.15 30.05
N ILE A 792 -32.33 -35.11 31.35
CA ILE A 792 -31.46 -34.52 32.37
C ILE A 792 -31.09 -35.61 33.35
N ASP A 793 -29.85 -36.07 33.25
CA ASP A 793 -29.26 -37.06 34.13
C ASP A 793 -28.22 -36.37 35.01
N ASN A 794 -28.40 -36.38 36.35
CA ASN A 794 -27.50 -35.75 37.32
C ASN A 794 -27.18 -34.27 37.02
N GLY A 795 -28.15 -33.51 36.49
CA GLY A 795 -27.99 -32.09 36.13
C GLY A 795 -27.32 -31.82 34.78
N VAL A 796 -26.99 -32.85 34.00
CA VAL A 796 -26.44 -32.70 32.65
C VAL A 796 -27.55 -32.83 31.61
N GLU A 797 -27.77 -31.77 30.82
CA GLU A 797 -28.77 -31.78 29.74
C GLU A 797 -28.26 -32.54 28.50
N SER A 798 -29.10 -33.43 27.95
CA SER A 798 -28.88 -34.09 26.67
C SER A 798 -30.13 -34.02 25.78
N ILE A 799 -29.93 -34.02 24.46
CA ILE A 799 -31.02 -33.99 23.47
C ILE A 799 -31.01 -35.25 22.64
N ARG A 800 -32.19 -35.88 22.57
CA ARG A 800 -32.51 -36.93 21.62
C ARG A 800 -33.48 -36.39 20.56
N LEU A 801 -33.16 -36.65 19.30
CA LEU A 801 -34.05 -36.33 18.18
C LEU A 801 -34.94 -37.54 17.89
N ALA A 802 -36.25 -37.34 17.84
CA ALA A 802 -37.24 -38.37 17.55
C ALA A 802 -38.15 -37.99 16.37
N GLU A 803 -38.76 -38.99 15.75
CA GLU A 803 -39.81 -38.76 14.77
C GLU A 803 -41.08 -38.29 15.46
N HIS A 804 -41.83 -37.43 14.78
CA HIS A 804 -43.12 -36.98 15.32
C HIS A 804 -44.09 -38.16 15.36
N PRO A 805 -44.76 -38.40 16.50
CA PRO A 805 -45.75 -39.46 16.63
C PRO A 805 -46.93 -39.18 15.69
N PRO A 806 -47.72 -40.21 15.34
CA PRO A 806 -48.91 -40.04 14.51
C PRO A 806 -49.83 -38.98 15.13
N THR A 807 -50.02 -37.88 14.40
CA THR A 807 -50.81 -36.73 14.83
C THR A 807 -51.95 -36.54 13.86
N GLU A 808 -53.17 -36.38 14.38
CA GLU A 808 -54.36 -36.05 13.62
C GLU A 808 -54.64 -34.55 13.72
N GLU A 809 -54.80 -33.89 12.57
CA GLU A 809 -55.21 -32.49 12.49
C GLU A 809 -56.73 -32.40 12.37
N ILE A 810 -57.36 -31.70 13.31
CA ILE A 810 -58.80 -31.40 13.28
C ILE A 810 -58.98 -29.95 12.87
N TYR A 811 -59.61 -29.74 11.72
CA TYR A 811 -59.91 -28.42 11.19
C TYR A 811 -61.15 -27.83 11.86
N LEU A 812 -61.01 -26.69 12.54
CA LEU A 812 -62.09 -26.02 13.27
C LEU A 812 -62.70 -24.81 12.52
N GLY A 813 -62.25 -24.53 11.29
CA GLY A 813 -62.62 -23.34 10.50
C GLY A 813 -61.54 -22.25 10.53
N ASP A 814 -61.59 -21.28 9.60
CA ASP A 814 -60.69 -20.11 9.52
C ASP A 814 -59.18 -20.39 9.67
N LYS A 815 -58.72 -21.54 9.14
CA LYS A 815 -57.34 -22.05 9.26
C LYS A 815 -56.88 -22.38 10.70
N VAL A 816 -57.82 -22.51 11.64
CA VAL A 816 -57.57 -22.98 12.99
C VAL A 816 -57.52 -24.51 13.00
N ILE A 817 -56.42 -25.07 13.51
CA ILE A 817 -56.17 -26.50 13.58
C ILE A 817 -55.97 -26.91 15.05
N LEU A 818 -56.60 -28.00 15.45
CA LEU A 818 -56.35 -28.69 16.70
C LEU A 818 -55.57 -29.98 16.40
N GLU A 819 -54.34 -30.06 16.90
CA GLU A 819 -53.45 -31.22 16.72
C GLU A 819 -53.64 -32.23 17.87
N MET A 820 -53.96 -33.47 17.54
CA MET A 820 -54.17 -34.57 18.49
C MET A 820 -53.15 -35.68 18.26
N VAL A 821 -52.35 -35.99 19.27
CA VAL A 821 -51.31 -37.02 19.19
C VAL A 821 -51.85 -38.38 19.60
N ARG A 822 -51.58 -39.42 18.80
CA ARG A 822 -51.96 -40.80 19.12
C ARG A 822 -51.02 -41.40 20.17
N ILE A 823 -51.59 -41.82 21.28
CA ILE A 823 -50.93 -42.56 22.35
C ILE A 823 -51.31 -44.04 22.23
N GLN A 824 -50.33 -44.94 22.19
CA GLN A 824 -50.57 -46.37 21.97
C GLN A 824 -51.14 -47.12 23.19
N GLY A 825 -51.23 -46.46 24.35
CA GLY A 825 -51.60 -47.12 25.60
C GLY A 825 -50.49 -48.05 26.11
N GLY A 826 -50.67 -48.53 27.33
CA GLY A 826 -49.70 -49.38 28.03
C GLY A 826 -49.90 -49.37 29.53
N THR A 827 -49.08 -50.14 30.24
CA THR A 827 -49.07 -50.16 31.70
C THR A 827 -47.96 -49.24 32.22
N PHE A 828 -48.29 -48.43 33.21
CA PHE A 828 -47.32 -47.59 33.92
C PHE A 828 -47.60 -47.56 35.42
N LEU A 829 -46.62 -47.09 36.17
CA LEU A 829 -46.70 -46.95 37.61
C LEU A 829 -47.16 -45.52 37.95
N MET A 830 -48.41 -45.38 38.39
CA MET A 830 -49.06 -44.11 38.70
C MET A 830 -48.82 -43.70 40.15
N GLY A 831 -48.59 -42.40 40.39
CA GLY A 831 -48.26 -41.84 41.69
C GLY A 831 -46.75 -41.70 41.93
N ALA A 832 -46.37 -41.33 43.15
CA ALA A 832 -44.98 -41.08 43.54
C ALA A 832 -44.51 -42.04 44.66
N PRO A 833 -43.24 -42.49 44.63
CA PRO A 833 -42.65 -43.19 45.76
C PRO A 833 -42.35 -42.21 46.91
N GLU A 834 -42.28 -42.72 48.15
CA GLU A 834 -41.98 -41.87 49.33
C GLU A 834 -40.61 -41.20 49.27
N THR A 835 -39.69 -41.75 48.46
CA THR A 835 -38.34 -41.23 48.26
C THR A 835 -38.29 -40.04 47.29
N GLU A 836 -39.35 -39.79 46.52
CA GLU A 836 -39.40 -38.65 45.60
C GLU A 836 -39.54 -37.35 46.40
N GLU A 837 -38.68 -36.37 46.09
CA GLU A 837 -38.64 -35.07 46.78
C GLU A 837 -39.99 -34.34 46.61
N TYR A 838 -40.56 -33.85 47.72
CA TYR A 838 -41.88 -33.20 47.76
C TYR A 838 -43.08 -34.09 47.42
N SER A 839 -42.94 -35.42 47.41
CA SER A 839 -44.07 -36.35 47.31
C SER A 839 -45.06 -36.15 48.47
N MET A 840 -46.35 -36.39 48.21
CA MET A 840 -47.43 -36.23 49.19
C MET A 840 -48.21 -37.54 49.40
N ASP A 841 -48.96 -37.64 50.50
CA ASP A 841 -49.82 -38.80 50.80
C ASP A 841 -50.90 -39.01 49.73
N SER A 842 -51.38 -37.93 49.10
CA SER A 842 -52.39 -37.99 48.04
C SER A 842 -51.91 -38.58 46.73
N GLU A 843 -50.60 -38.76 46.58
CA GLU A 843 -49.95 -39.35 45.40
C GLU A 843 -49.64 -40.84 45.61
N ARG A 844 -50.11 -41.42 46.73
CA ARG A 844 -49.83 -42.78 47.18
C ARG A 844 -51.14 -43.57 47.38
N PRO A 845 -51.09 -44.92 47.37
CA PRO A 845 -49.94 -45.74 47.01
C PRO A 845 -49.61 -45.66 45.52
N GLN A 846 -48.34 -45.91 45.19
CA GLN A 846 -47.95 -46.14 43.81
C GLN A 846 -48.57 -47.45 43.32
N HIS A 847 -49.23 -47.44 42.16
CA HIS A 847 -49.97 -48.59 41.66
C HIS A 847 -49.90 -48.70 40.13
N GLU A 848 -50.01 -49.92 39.60
CA GLU A 848 -49.99 -50.15 38.16
C GLU A 848 -51.35 -49.82 37.54
N VAL A 849 -51.33 -49.04 36.46
CA VAL A 849 -52.51 -48.67 35.69
C VAL A 849 -52.27 -48.98 34.21
N THR A 850 -53.21 -49.68 33.58
CA THR A 850 -53.20 -49.98 32.14
C THR A 850 -54.11 -49.00 31.40
N VAL A 851 -53.52 -48.10 30.61
CA VAL A 851 -54.24 -47.12 29.80
C VAL A 851 -54.42 -47.67 28.38
N LEU A 852 -55.64 -47.60 27.83
CA LEU A 852 -55.93 -48.00 26.46
C LEU A 852 -55.38 -46.98 25.44
N PRO A 853 -55.27 -47.33 24.14
CA PRO A 853 -54.89 -46.34 23.12
C PRO A 853 -55.93 -45.21 22.97
N PHE A 854 -55.46 -43.98 22.89
CA PHE A 854 -56.30 -42.77 22.75
C PHE A 854 -55.56 -41.67 22.00
N PHE A 855 -56.28 -40.62 21.61
CA PHE A 855 -55.67 -39.38 21.14
C PHE A 855 -55.71 -38.32 22.25
N ILE A 856 -54.66 -37.52 22.39
CA ILE A 856 -54.63 -36.39 23.34
C ILE A 856 -54.12 -35.13 22.65
N GLY A 857 -54.63 -33.97 23.06
CA GLY A 857 -54.18 -32.68 22.56
C GLY A 857 -52.67 -32.52 22.73
N LYS A 858 -51.99 -32.17 21.63
CA LYS A 858 -50.54 -31.91 21.61
C LYS A 858 -50.13 -30.79 22.59
N TYR A 859 -51.03 -29.83 22.74
CA TYR A 859 -50.96 -28.65 23.59
C TYR A 859 -52.20 -28.55 24.47
N PRO A 860 -52.18 -27.77 25.57
CA PRO A 860 -53.40 -27.22 26.15
C PRO A 860 -54.23 -26.47 25.09
N VAL A 861 -55.55 -26.45 25.25
CA VAL A 861 -56.44 -25.75 24.30
C VAL A 861 -56.06 -24.27 24.25
N THR A 862 -55.88 -23.74 23.04
CA THR A 862 -55.50 -22.33 22.82
C THR A 862 -56.72 -21.42 22.78
N GLN A 863 -56.51 -20.12 23.00
CA GLN A 863 -57.58 -19.11 22.92
C GLN A 863 -58.24 -19.05 21.54
N VAL A 864 -57.48 -19.26 20.45
CA VAL A 864 -58.06 -19.29 19.09
C VAL A 864 -58.89 -20.56 18.84
N GLN A 865 -58.48 -21.71 19.40
CA GLN A 865 -59.28 -22.95 19.33
C GLN A 865 -60.54 -22.85 20.17
N TRP A 866 -60.45 -22.22 21.35
CA TRP A 866 -61.60 -21.87 22.20
C TRP A 866 -62.64 -21.08 21.40
N LEU A 867 -62.23 -19.95 20.82
CA LEU A 867 -63.10 -19.06 20.04
C LEU A 867 -63.77 -19.77 18.85
N ALA A 868 -63.04 -20.67 18.18
CA ALA A 868 -63.60 -21.44 17.08
C ALA A 868 -64.72 -22.39 17.55
N VAL A 869 -64.53 -23.06 18.69
CA VAL A 869 -65.52 -24.00 19.25
C VAL A 869 -66.69 -23.28 19.93
N THR A 870 -66.48 -22.10 20.55
CA THR A 870 -67.59 -21.31 21.11
C THR A 870 -68.56 -20.82 20.03
N SER A 871 -68.09 -20.70 18.78
CA SER A 871 -68.91 -20.36 17.62
C SER A 871 -69.76 -21.54 17.10
N LEU A 872 -69.49 -22.77 17.54
CA LEU A 872 -70.30 -23.94 17.21
C LEU A 872 -71.62 -23.94 18.02
N PRO A 873 -72.67 -24.64 17.53
CA PRO A 873 -73.95 -24.74 18.24
C PRO A 873 -73.77 -25.20 19.69
N GLN A 874 -74.46 -24.53 20.60
CA GLN A 874 -74.48 -24.88 22.02
C GLN A 874 -75.09 -26.27 22.24
N VAL A 875 -74.49 -27.05 23.15
CA VAL A 875 -75.02 -28.35 23.58
C VAL A 875 -75.71 -28.22 24.93
N ASN A 876 -74.97 -27.89 25.99
CA ASN A 876 -75.49 -27.87 27.37
C ASN A 876 -75.47 -26.45 27.98
N ARG A 877 -74.48 -25.60 27.64
CA ARG A 877 -74.34 -24.26 28.22
C ARG A 877 -73.68 -23.23 27.30
N GLU A 878 -73.93 -21.97 27.58
CA GLU A 878 -73.27 -20.85 26.92
C GLU A 878 -71.80 -20.77 27.35
N LEU A 879 -70.92 -20.36 26.43
CA LEU A 879 -69.49 -20.17 26.66
C LEU A 879 -69.14 -18.71 26.36
N ASP A 880 -68.45 -18.04 27.29
CA ASP A 880 -67.82 -16.75 27.02
C ASP A 880 -66.74 -16.94 25.94
N PRO A 881 -66.78 -16.21 24.80
CA PRO A 881 -65.76 -16.33 23.76
C PRO A 881 -64.38 -15.78 24.16
N ASP A 882 -64.26 -14.94 25.19
CA ASP A 882 -62.98 -14.29 25.56
C ASP A 882 -62.72 -14.20 27.08
N PRO A 883 -62.77 -15.31 27.84
CA PRO A 883 -62.74 -15.31 29.31
C PRO A 883 -61.35 -15.02 29.90
N SER A 884 -60.31 -15.23 29.09
CA SER A 884 -58.90 -15.20 29.48
C SER A 884 -58.43 -13.85 30.02
N ARG A 885 -57.56 -13.85 31.03
CA ARG A 885 -56.86 -12.66 31.54
C ARG A 885 -55.75 -12.22 30.59
N PHE A 886 -54.89 -13.15 30.17
CA PHE A 886 -53.79 -12.86 29.26
C PHE A 886 -54.27 -13.05 27.83
N LYS A 887 -53.92 -12.16 26.90
CA LYS A 887 -54.50 -12.16 25.55
C LYS A 887 -53.47 -12.56 24.50
N GLY A 888 -53.80 -13.56 23.68
CA GLY A 888 -53.00 -13.96 22.54
C GLY A 888 -53.52 -15.25 21.92
N ALA A 889 -53.63 -15.29 20.59
CA ALA A 889 -54.26 -16.40 19.86
C ALA A 889 -53.69 -17.79 20.23
N ASN A 890 -52.38 -17.89 20.41
CA ASN A 890 -51.68 -19.14 20.72
C ASN A 890 -51.39 -19.33 22.22
N LEU A 891 -51.89 -18.45 23.09
CA LEU A 891 -51.84 -18.68 24.54
C LEU A 891 -52.85 -19.78 24.92
N PRO A 892 -52.57 -20.56 25.99
CA PRO A 892 -53.58 -21.46 26.53
C PRO A 892 -54.81 -20.66 27.00
N ILE A 893 -55.99 -21.24 26.80
CA ILE A 893 -57.21 -20.71 27.42
C ILE A 893 -57.11 -20.87 28.93
N GLU A 894 -57.39 -19.80 29.67
CA GLU A 894 -57.50 -19.84 31.13
C GLU A 894 -58.70 -19.02 31.61
N LYS A 895 -59.00 -19.08 32.92
CA LYS A 895 -60.28 -18.62 33.49
C LYS A 895 -61.48 -19.37 32.92
N VAL A 896 -61.32 -20.67 32.68
CA VAL A 896 -62.41 -21.56 32.29
C VAL A 896 -62.68 -22.58 33.38
N SER A 897 -63.96 -22.76 33.67
CA SER A 897 -64.45 -23.74 34.62
C SER A 897 -64.40 -25.16 34.05
N TRP A 898 -64.46 -26.16 34.92
CA TRP A 898 -64.48 -27.57 34.49
C TRP A 898 -65.66 -27.84 33.55
N TYR A 899 -66.83 -27.27 33.86
CA TYR A 899 -68.01 -27.48 33.06
C TYR A 899 -67.95 -26.84 31.67
N GLU A 900 -67.29 -25.69 31.56
CA GLU A 900 -67.08 -25.01 30.28
C GLU A 900 -66.08 -25.79 29.42
N ALA A 901 -65.07 -26.41 30.03
CA ALA A 901 -64.17 -27.33 29.35
C ALA A 901 -64.88 -28.60 28.84
N VAL A 902 -65.84 -29.13 29.61
CA VAL A 902 -66.71 -30.24 29.16
C VAL A 902 -67.63 -29.80 28.03
N GLU A 903 -68.28 -28.64 28.12
CA GLU A 903 -69.10 -28.10 27.03
C GLU A 903 -68.28 -27.92 25.74
N PHE A 904 -67.04 -27.47 25.84
CA PHE A 904 -66.13 -27.40 24.70
C PHE A 904 -65.95 -28.78 24.05
N CYS A 905 -65.73 -29.83 24.85
CA CYS A 905 -65.62 -31.21 24.37
C CYS A 905 -66.93 -31.71 23.74
N ASP A 906 -68.08 -31.38 24.32
CA ASP A 906 -69.40 -31.78 23.82
C ASP A 906 -69.71 -31.16 22.46
N ARG A 907 -69.46 -29.85 22.30
CA ARG A 907 -69.61 -29.14 21.02
C ARG A 907 -68.71 -29.73 19.95
N LEU A 908 -67.45 -30.00 20.28
CA LEU A 908 -66.51 -30.61 19.35
C LEU A 908 -66.93 -32.03 18.96
N SER A 909 -67.46 -32.81 19.92
CA SER A 909 -67.98 -34.15 19.68
C SER A 909 -69.18 -34.13 18.73
N GLN A 910 -70.12 -33.21 18.95
CA GLN A 910 -71.29 -33.04 18.09
C GLN A 910 -70.89 -32.62 16.67
N HIS A 911 -69.91 -31.72 16.56
CA HIS A 911 -69.45 -31.20 15.27
C HIS A 911 -68.70 -32.23 14.43
N THR A 912 -67.89 -33.08 15.06
CA THR A 912 -66.99 -34.04 14.38
C THR A 912 -67.54 -35.47 14.30
N GLY A 913 -68.53 -35.82 15.12
CA GLY A 913 -69.06 -37.19 15.24
C GLY A 913 -68.12 -38.17 15.96
N LYS A 914 -67.06 -37.68 16.61
CA LYS A 914 -66.16 -38.47 17.48
C LYS A 914 -66.41 -38.11 18.95
N THR A 915 -65.90 -38.93 19.88
CA THR A 915 -66.07 -38.70 21.32
C THR A 915 -64.85 -37.95 21.85
N TYR A 916 -65.02 -36.65 22.14
CA TYR A 916 -64.04 -35.82 22.85
C TYR A 916 -64.44 -35.65 24.30
N ARG A 917 -63.45 -35.64 25.20
CA ARG A 917 -63.63 -35.42 26.63
C ARG A 917 -62.36 -34.86 27.27
N LEU A 918 -62.45 -34.49 28.53
CA LEU A 918 -61.26 -34.28 29.37
C LEU A 918 -60.52 -35.63 29.58
N PRO A 919 -59.18 -35.61 29.72
CA PRO A 919 -58.43 -36.82 30.08
C PRO A 919 -58.86 -37.32 31.46
N SER A 920 -58.81 -38.63 31.66
CA SER A 920 -58.75 -39.14 33.03
C SER A 920 -57.42 -38.73 33.66
N GLU A 921 -57.36 -38.69 34.98
CA GLU A 921 -56.12 -38.39 35.70
C GLU A 921 -55.01 -39.39 35.35
N ALA A 922 -55.39 -40.66 35.19
CA ALA A 922 -54.49 -41.73 34.76
C ALA A 922 -53.98 -41.51 33.33
N GLU A 923 -54.86 -41.17 32.39
CA GLU A 923 -54.46 -40.83 31.02
C GLU A 923 -53.52 -39.63 30.98
N TRP A 924 -53.79 -38.61 31.81
CA TRP A 924 -52.95 -37.43 31.90
C TRP A 924 -51.56 -37.76 32.48
N GLU A 925 -51.47 -38.52 33.57
CA GLU A 925 -50.18 -38.89 34.17
C GLU A 925 -49.36 -39.77 33.22
N TYR A 926 -50.00 -40.76 32.61
CA TYR A 926 -49.38 -41.63 31.62
C TYR A 926 -48.83 -40.82 30.44
N ALA A 927 -49.64 -39.90 29.92
CA ALA A 927 -49.26 -39.01 28.85
C ALA A 927 -48.12 -38.07 29.27
N CYS A 928 -48.12 -37.55 30.49
CA CYS A 928 -47.10 -36.66 31.04
C CYS A 928 -45.74 -37.37 31.15
N ARG A 929 -45.73 -38.55 31.80
CA ARG A 929 -44.53 -39.35 32.02
C ARG A 929 -43.91 -39.86 30.74
N ALA A 930 -44.71 -40.25 29.75
CA ALA A 930 -44.24 -40.75 28.45
C ALA A 930 -43.13 -41.82 28.57
N GLY A 931 -43.24 -42.69 29.58
CA GLY A 931 -42.28 -43.77 29.87
C GLY A 931 -41.19 -43.45 30.89
N THR A 932 -41.10 -42.23 31.43
CA THR A 932 -40.19 -41.90 32.53
C THR A 932 -40.80 -42.23 33.89
N THR A 933 -39.94 -42.53 34.87
CA THR A 933 -40.30 -42.74 36.28
C THR A 933 -39.85 -41.59 37.18
N THR A 934 -39.20 -40.58 36.60
CA THR A 934 -38.64 -39.41 37.29
C THR A 934 -39.72 -38.39 37.64
N SER A 935 -39.37 -37.41 38.50
CA SER A 935 -40.25 -36.33 38.93
C SER A 935 -40.88 -35.54 37.76
N PHE A 936 -40.13 -35.38 36.66
CA PHE A 936 -40.58 -34.74 35.43
C PHE A 936 -40.18 -35.56 34.20
N HIS A 937 -40.82 -35.33 33.05
CA HIS A 937 -40.51 -36.07 31.83
C HIS A 937 -39.09 -35.77 31.27
N PHE A 938 -38.47 -34.69 31.73
CA PHE A 938 -37.09 -34.33 31.40
C PHE A 938 -36.07 -34.88 32.41
N GLY A 939 -36.47 -35.47 33.55
CA GLY A 939 -35.58 -35.98 34.59
C GLY A 939 -35.97 -35.53 35.99
N GLU A 940 -34.99 -35.38 36.88
CA GLU A 940 -35.23 -35.02 38.30
C GLU A 940 -35.32 -33.51 38.56
N THR A 941 -35.09 -32.65 37.57
CA THR A 941 -34.99 -31.20 37.79
C THR A 941 -35.62 -30.41 36.65
N ILE A 942 -36.42 -29.40 37.00
CA ILE A 942 -37.06 -28.44 36.09
C ILE A 942 -36.31 -27.12 36.08
N THR A 943 -36.21 -26.48 34.91
CA THR A 943 -35.57 -25.15 34.76
C THR A 943 -36.46 -24.20 33.96
N SER A 944 -36.26 -22.89 34.13
CA SER A 944 -37.03 -21.86 33.42
C SER A 944 -36.85 -21.86 31.89
N GLU A 945 -35.89 -22.63 31.38
CA GLU A 945 -35.68 -22.83 29.94
C GLU A 945 -36.54 -23.97 29.36
N LEU A 946 -37.21 -24.75 30.21
CA LEU A 946 -37.95 -25.97 29.83
C LEU A 946 -39.46 -25.85 30.01
N ALA A 947 -39.89 -24.99 30.92
CA ALA A 947 -41.26 -24.87 31.37
C ALA A 947 -41.52 -23.47 31.96
N ASN A 948 -42.78 -23.06 31.95
CA ASN A 948 -43.21 -21.79 32.55
C ASN A 948 -43.80 -22.03 33.95
N TYR A 949 -43.07 -21.67 35.00
CA TYR A 949 -43.45 -21.87 36.40
C TYR A 949 -42.79 -20.80 37.29
N ASP A 950 -43.09 -20.78 38.59
CA ASP A 950 -42.42 -19.90 39.56
C ASP A 950 -41.02 -20.43 39.91
N THR A 951 -40.01 -19.69 39.44
CA THR A 951 -38.59 -20.03 39.56
C THR A 951 -37.92 -19.45 40.81
N SER A 952 -38.71 -18.95 41.77
CA SER A 952 -38.21 -18.43 43.05
C SER A 952 -37.60 -19.51 43.96
N GLU A 953 -38.13 -20.73 43.86
CA GLU A 953 -37.62 -21.96 44.51
C GLU A 953 -36.93 -22.88 43.48
N VAL A 954 -35.91 -23.62 43.93
CA VAL A 954 -35.14 -24.57 43.10
C VAL A 954 -35.57 -25.99 43.47
N SER A 955 -35.70 -26.88 42.48
CA SER A 955 -35.87 -28.33 42.67
C SER A 955 -34.56 -29.03 42.28
N GLY A 956 -34.09 -30.00 43.09
CA GLY A 956 -32.83 -30.70 42.83
C GLY A 956 -31.60 -29.77 42.70
N VAL A 957 -30.82 -29.94 41.63
CA VAL A 957 -29.57 -29.19 41.35
C VAL A 957 -29.81 -27.95 40.46
N GLY A 958 -31.06 -27.48 40.35
CA GLY A 958 -31.44 -26.41 39.42
C GLY A 958 -30.85 -25.02 39.74
N VAL A 959 -31.04 -24.07 38.82
CA VAL A 959 -30.60 -22.67 38.96
C VAL A 959 -31.83 -21.74 38.96
N LYS A 960 -31.81 -20.69 39.78
CA LYS A 960 -32.91 -19.69 39.82
C LYS A 960 -33.04 -18.98 38.47
N GLY A 961 -34.23 -19.04 37.88
CA GLY A 961 -34.57 -18.38 36.61
C GLY A 961 -35.37 -17.09 36.79
N ARG A 962 -35.70 -16.42 35.67
CA ARG A 962 -36.62 -15.28 35.64
C ARG A 962 -38.07 -15.77 35.53
N HIS A 963 -38.86 -15.52 36.57
CA HIS A 963 -40.30 -15.81 36.59
C HIS A 963 -41.06 -14.89 35.63
N GLN A 964 -41.83 -15.46 34.69
CA GLN A 964 -42.52 -14.71 33.64
C GLN A 964 -43.80 -14.00 34.13
N LYS A 965 -44.45 -14.53 35.18
CA LYS A 965 -45.68 -13.98 35.80
C LYS A 965 -46.90 -13.89 34.86
N GLU A 966 -46.86 -14.59 33.73
CA GLU A 966 -47.95 -14.71 32.76
C GLU A 966 -47.83 -16.02 31.97
N THR A 967 -48.89 -16.40 31.25
CA THR A 967 -48.89 -17.57 30.35
C THR A 967 -47.99 -17.33 29.13
N THR A 968 -47.34 -18.38 28.64
CA THR A 968 -46.59 -18.36 27.38
C THR A 968 -47.40 -19.02 26.27
N PRO A 969 -47.14 -18.70 24.98
CA PRO A 969 -47.71 -19.45 23.87
C PRO A 969 -47.46 -20.96 24.03
N VAL A 970 -48.40 -21.79 23.62
CA VAL A 970 -48.23 -23.24 23.71
C VAL A 970 -47.04 -23.69 22.88
N GLY A 971 -46.24 -24.62 23.41
CA GLY A 971 -45.02 -25.12 22.78
C GLY A 971 -43.86 -24.11 22.76
N ASN A 972 -43.90 -23.01 23.53
CA ASN A 972 -42.88 -21.95 23.54
C ASN A 972 -41.46 -22.46 23.80
N PHE A 973 -41.31 -23.48 24.64
CA PHE A 973 -40.00 -24.04 24.98
C PHE A 973 -39.46 -25.03 23.93
N GLU A 974 -40.31 -25.45 22.97
CA GLU A 974 -39.98 -26.43 21.92
C GLU A 974 -39.46 -27.78 22.44
N VAL A 975 -39.81 -28.12 23.68
CA VAL A 975 -39.51 -29.40 24.32
C VAL A 975 -40.79 -30.21 24.41
N ALA A 976 -40.81 -31.35 23.75
CA ALA A 976 -41.85 -32.34 23.94
C ALA A 976 -41.33 -33.50 24.80
N ASN A 977 -42.25 -34.19 25.47
CA ASN A 977 -41.95 -35.49 26.04
C ASN A 977 -41.86 -36.57 24.95
N ALA A 978 -41.54 -37.81 25.32
CA ALA A 978 -41.34 -38.89 24.34
C ALA A 978 -42.61 -39.25 23.54
N PHE A 979 -43.78 -38.80 23.98
CA PHE A 979 -45.05 -38.94 23.29
C PHE A 979 -45.41 -37.71 22.45
N GLY A 980 -44.53 -36.72 22.28
CA GLY A 980 -44.77 -35.55 21.44
C GLY A 980 -45.67 -34.48 22.06
N LEU A 981 -45.87 -34.51 23.38
CA LEU A 981 -46.72 -33.57 24.10
C LEU A 981 -45.89 -32.45 24.71
N TYR A 982 -46.44 -31.24 24.66
CA TYR A 982 -45.83 -30.02 25.17
C TYR A 982 -46.59 -29.48 26.38
N ASP A 983 -45.89 -28.65 27.15
CA ASP A 983 -46.44 -27.92 28.31
C ASP A 983 -47.08 -28.84 29.36
N MET A 984 -46.59 -30.07 29.50
CA MET A 984 -47.05 -31.02 30.54
C MET A 984 -46.63 -30.60 31.96
N HIS A 985 -45.67 -29.68 32.07
CA HIS A 985 -45.17 -29.13 33.33
C HIS A 985 -45.26 -27.60 33.28
N GLY A 986 -46.16 -26.99 34.04
CA GLY A 986 -46.36 -25.54 34.13
C GLY A 986 -47.30 -24.95 33.08
N ASN A 987 -47.14 -23.65 32.80
CA ASN A 987 -48.02 -22.80 31.99
C ASN A 987 -49.43 -22.65 32.58
N VAL A 988 -50.27 -23.67 32.56
CA VAL A 988 -51.61 -23.67 33.19
C VAL A 988 -51.90 -25.03 33.81
N TRP A 989 -52.63 -25.03 34.93
CA TRP A 989 -53.26 -26.24 35.45
C TRP A 989 -54.24 -26.78 34.44
N GLU A 990 -54.36 -28.10 34.37
CA GLU A 990 -55.25 -28.75 33.42
C GLU A 990 -56.33 -29.58 34.11
N TRP A 991 -57.58 -29.32 33.76
CA TRP A 991 -58.73 -30.08 34.23
C TRP A 991 -58.67 -31.54 33.77
N CYS A 992 -58.86 -32.46 34.72
CA CYS A 992 -59.13 -33.87 34.45
C CYS A 992 -60.61 -34.21 34.69
N LEU A 993 -61.04 -35.35 34.18
CA LEU A 993 -62.42 -35.82 34.29
C LEU A 993 -62.77 -36.29 35.73
N ASP A 994 -61.77 -36.73 36.48
CA ASP A 994 -61.88 -37.40 37.78
C ASP A 994 -62.35 -36.48 38.92
N ASP A 995 -63.11 -37.08 39.83
CA ASP A 995 -63.35 -36.50 41.15
C ASP A 995 -62.11 -36.71 42.04
N TRP A 996 -61.82 -35.73 42.89
CA TRP A 996 -60.72 -35.79 43.83
C TRP A 996 -60.93 -36.89 44.89
N HIS A 997 -59.83 -37.59 45.18
CA HIS A 997 -59.71 -38.53 46.29
C HIS A 997 -58.40 -38.24 47.02
N ASP A 998 -58.43 -38.36 48.36
CA ASP A 998 -57.30 -37.97 49.21
C ASP A 998 -56.07 -38.87 49.07
N ASN A 999 -56.19 -40.03 48.39
CA ASN A 999 -55.13 -40.97 48.05
C ASN A 999 -55.58 -41.86 46.87
N TYR A 1000 -54.75 -42.83 46.47
CA TYR A 1000 -55.04 -43.81 45.42
C TYR A 1000 -55.54 -45.18 45.93
N GLU A 1001 -55.95 -45.29 47.19
CA GLU A 1001 -56.50 -46.54 47.72
C GLU A 1001 -57.85 -46.85 47.04
N GLY A 1002 -57.88 -47.94 46.26
CA GLY A 1002 -59.06 -48.32 45.50
C GLY A 1002 -59.24 -47.57 44.16
N ALA A 1003 -58.22 -46.87 43.68
CA ALA A 1003 -58.23 -46.22 42.38
C ALA A 1003 -58.43 -47.24 41.23
N PRO A 1004 -59.11 -46.85 40.13
CA PRO A 1004 -59.23 -47.70 38.94
C PRO A 1004 -57.87 -48.03 38.31
N ILE A 1005 -57.69 -49.28 37.88
CA ILE A 1005 -56.44 -49.78 37.27
C ILE A 1005 -56.49 -49.87 35.74
N ASP A 1006 -57.62 -49.50 35.12
CA ASP A 1006 -57.89 -49.61 33.68
C ASP A 1006 -57.84 -48.26 32.94
N GLY A 1007 -57.33 -47.22 33.61
CA GLY A 1007 -57.22 -45.87 33.08
C GLY A 1007 -58.55 -45.10 33.00
N SER A 1008 -59.66 -45.67 33.47
CA SER A 1008 -60.94 -44.95 33.55
C SER A 1008 -60.91 -43.85 34.62
N ALA A 1009 -61.74 -42.82 34.44
CA ALA A 1009 -61.85 -41.74 35.41
C ALA A 1009 -62.51 -42.21 36.72
N TRP A 1010 -61.99 -41.74 37.85
CA TRP A 1010 -62.46 -42.10 39.18
C TRP A 1010 -63.55 -41.14 39.67
N PHE A 1011 -64.78 -41.62 39.73
CA PHE A 1011 -65.93 -40.83 40.19
C PHE A 1011 -66.38 -41.22 41.61
N ASN A 1012 -66.78 -40.22 42.39
CA ASN A 1012 -67.34 -40.41 43.72
C ASN A 1012 -68.85 -40.66 43.62
N ILE A 1013 -69.25 -41.91 43.85
CA ILE A 1013 -70.66 -42.34 43.77
C ILE A 1013 -71.54 -41.85 44.95
N TYR A 1014 -70.96 -41.22 45.99
CA TYR A 1014 -71.68 -40.88 47.23
C TYR A 1014 -71.70 -39.37 47.59
N HIS A 1015 -70.83 -38.52 47.03
CA HIS A 1015 -70.74 -37.09 47.39
C HIS A 1015 -71.03 -36.14 46.21
N LYS A 1016 -72.07 -35.31 46.35
CA LYS A 1016 -72.45 -34.27 45.36
C LYS A 1016 -71.58 -32.99 45.40
N GLN A 1017 -70.69 -32.86 46.38
CA GLN A 1017 -69.71 -31.76 46.47
C GLN A 1017 -68.33 -32.34 46.18
N ALA A 1018 -68.08 -32.67 44.92
CA ALA A 1018 -66.81 -33.20 44.47
C ALA A 1018 -65.80 -32.05 44.29
N HIS A 1019 -64.59 -32.21 44.81
CA HIS A 1019 -63.44 -31.45 44.36
C HIS A 1019 -62.94 -32.10 43.05
N PHE A 1020 -62.32 -31.34 42.16
CA PHE A 1020 -61.88 -31.85 40.85
C PHE A 1020 -60.38 -31.88 40.74
N VAL A 1021 -59.87 -32.89 40.05
CA VAL A 1021 -58.44 -33.07 39.83
C VAL A 1021 -57.92 -32.05 38.83
N LEU A 1022 -56.84 -31.38 39.24
CA LEU A 1022 -55.99 -30.54 38.40
C LEU A 1022 -54.57 -31.13 38.34
N ARG A 1023 -53.96 -31.06 37.16
CA ARG A 1023 -52.63 -31.61 36.88
C ARG A 1023 -51.71 -30.60 36.18
N GLY A 1024 -50.40 -30.81 36.29
CA GLY A 1024 -49.38 -30.09 35.52
C GLY A 1024 -48.72 -28.86 36.17
N GLY A 1025 -49.38 -28.19 37.11
CA GLY A 1025 -48.88 -26.91 37.65
C GLY A 1025 -49.19 -25.73 36.72
N SER A 1026 -48.73 -24.52 37.06
CA SER A 1026 -48.97 -23.33 36.24
C SER A 1026 -47.79 -22.36 36.25
N TRP A 1027 -47.87 -21.30 35.45
CA TRP A 1027 -46.90 -20.19 35.44
C TRP A 1027 -46.68 -19.56 36.82
N TYR A 1028 -47.62 -19.70 37.77
CA TYR A 1028 -47.55 -19.12 39.12
C TYR A 1028 -47.00 -20.10 40.17
N ASN A 1029 -46.90 -21.40 39.88
CA ASN A 1029 -46.61 -22.40 40.89
C ASN A 1029 -45.13 -22.77 40.97
N ASN A 1030 -44.65 -23.02 42.19
CA ASN A 1030 -43.31 -23.56 42.45
C ASN A 1030 -43.11 -24.93 41.77
N PRO A 1031 -41.83 -25.32 41.51
CA PRO A 1031 -41.52 -26.53 40.75
C PRO A 1031 -42.10 -27.82 41.34
N LYS A 1032 -42.25 -27.92 42.66
CA LYS A 1032 -42.86 -29.07 43.36
C LYS A 1032 -44.28 -29.39 42.89
N PHE A 1033 -45.02 -28.38 42.44
CA PHE A 1033 -46.41 -28.51 41.98
C PHE A 1033 -46.50 -28.87 40.49
N CYS A 1034 -45.38 -28.86 39.78
CA CYS A 1034 -45.31 -29.19 38.36
C CYS A 1034 -44.83 -30.62 38.11
N ARG A 1035 -44.60 -31.43 39.17
CA ARG A 1035 -44.17 -32.83 39.04
C ARG A 1035 -45.24 -33.66 38.33
N SER A 1036 -44.82 -34.71 37.63
CA SER A 1036 -45.70 -35.64 36.91
C SER A 1036 -46.76 -36.24 37.83
N ALA A 1037 -46.36 -36.61 39.07
CA ALA A 1037 -47.25 -37.23 40.05
C ALA A 1037 -48.09 -36.22 40.85
N TYR A 1038 -47.76 -34.93 40.85
CA TYR A 1038 -48.41 -33.96 41.74
C TYR A 1038 -49.87 -33.70 41.37
N ARG A 1039 -50.77 -33.94 42.31
CA ARG A 1039 -52.22 -33.78 42.14
C ARG A 1039 -52.69 -32.57 42.94
N SER A 1040 -53.53 -31.73 42.33
CA SER A 1040 -54.19 -30.62 43.03
C SER A 1040 -55.70 -30.78 42.97
N ASN A 1041 -56.39 -30.19 43.95
CA ASN A 1041 -57.83 -30.14 43.98
C ASN A 1041 -58.33 -28.70 43.87
N ASN A 1042 -59.50 -28.54 43.25
CA ASN A 1042 -60.23 -27.28 43.26
C ASN A 1042 -61.61 -27.49 43.87
N ASN A 1043 -61.96 -26.64 44.84
CA ASN A 1043 -63.15 -26.79 45.68
C ASN A 1043 -64.44 -26.30 44.99
N ASP A 1044 -64.32 -25.63 43.85
CA ASP A 1044 -65.46 -25.10 43.10
C ASP A 1044 -65.34 -25.40 41.60
N ARG A 1045 -66.31 -26.15 41.08
CA ARG A 1045 -66.40 -26.49 39.64
C ARG A 1045 -66.55 -25.27 38.75
N GLY A 1046 -67.07 -24.16 39.29
CA GLY A 1046 -67.28 -22.88 38.62
C GLY A 1046 -66.15 -21.87 38.86
N ASN A 1047 -65.01 -22.27 39.42
CA ASN A 1047 -63.90 -21.36 39.66
C ASN A 1047 -63.20 -20.97 38.34
N HIS A 1048 -63.08 -19.66 38.10
CA HIS A 1048 -62.43 -19.09 36.90
C HIS A 1048 -61.04 -18.57 37.26
N GLY A 1049 -60.17 -19.47 37.74
CA GLY A 1049 -58.79 -19.15 38.09
C GLY A 1049 -57.97 -18.79 36.85
N ASN A 1050 -57.17 -17.71 36.92
CA ASN A 1050 -56.33 -17.24 35.80
C ASN A 1050 -55.03 -18.04 35.60
N ILE A 1051 -55.03 -19.25 36.14
CA ILE A 1051 -53.94 -20.23 36.07
C ILE A 1051 -54.46 -21.61 35.64
N THR A 1052 -55.75 -21.73 35.31
CA THR A 1052 -56.43 -23.00 35.04
C THR A 1052 -57.01 -23.01 33.64
N GLY A 1053 -56.59 -23.98 32.84
CA GLY A 1053 -57.07 -24.33 31.51
C GLY A 1053 -57.33 -25.82 31.41
N PHE A 1054 -57.18 -26.39 30.21
CA PHE A 1054 -57.36 -27.83 29.98
C PHE A 1054 -56.76 -28.30 28.66
N ARG A 1055 -56.57 -29.62 28.54
CA ARG A 1055 -56.39 -30.32 27.26
C ARG A 1055 -57.48 -31.36 27.10
N ILE A 1056 -57.63 -31.89 25.89
CA ILE A 1056 -58.69 -32.84 25.56
C ILE A 1056 -58.13 -34.16 25.08
N VAL A 1057 -58.93 -35.22 25.18
CA VAL A 1057 -58.68 -36.52 24.57
C VAL A 1057 -59.80 -36.89 23.60
N CYS A 1058 -59.49 -37.77 22.65
CA CYS A 1058 -60.47 -38.39 21.76
C CYS A 1058 -60.31 -39.90 21.81
N GLU A 1059 -61.43 -40.60 21.96
CA GLU A 1059 -61.46 -42.06 22.01
C GLU A 1059 -61.19 -42.67 20.63
N ILE A 1060 -60.44 -43.78 20.62
CA ILE A 1060 -60.27 -44.59 19.42
C ILE A 1060 -61.41 -45.63 19.42
N LYS A 1061 -62.38 -45.47 18.51
CA LYS A 1061 -63.44 -46.48 18.31
C LYS A 1061 -62.78 -47.83 18.00
N ARG A 1062 -62.96 -48.82 18.89
CA ARG A 1062 -62.62 -50.21 18.59
C ARG A 1062 -63.49 -50.65 17.41
N ILE A 1063 -62.87 -50.94 16.26
CA ILE A 1063 -63.50 -51.84 15.29
C ILE A 1063 -63.41 -53.21 15.95
N LEU A 1064 -64.51 -53.64 16.57
CA LEU A 1064 -64.68 -54.99 17.10
C LEU A 1064 -64.68 -56.01 15.95
#